data_AF-A0A916CXD5-F1
#
_entry.id   AF-A0A916CXD5-F1
#
_cell.length_a   1.000
_cell.length_b   1.000
_cell.length_c   1.000
_cell.angle_alpha   90.00
_cell.angle_beta   90.00
_cell.angle_gamma   90.00
#
_symmetry.space_group_name_H-M   'P 1'
#
loop_
_entity.id
_entity.type
_entity.pdbx_description
1 polymer ?
#
loop_
_entity_poly.entity_id
_entity_poly.type
_entity_poly.pdbx_seq_one_letter_code
_entity_poly.pdbx_strand_id
1 'polypeptide(L)'
;MKKIIILLVALAFTSVSFSSITENIYKGADANRIVPTAKIVRMKSYSPVPNYVEYGMPIAFNQSTLEKWLQSFFGEEGSNYTIEKRNEETDQIGFTHINFNQLYKGVRVTNATYKAHIKEGKLVSVNGDFFPVNPASETPVISEQTALQHALSHIGAQLYKWQVAEEEEHLKEHENNSAATYFPKAELHIVHPENKFFEPITKLAYKFNIYAHQPMSRQDIYVDATNGNILLSIDRIHHGNSNGTVVTAYSGTHPMTTDSVSPTQFRLRETTRGNGVRTFNLLTGTNYGNAVDFTDTDNYWNNVNPQKDQYAGDAHWGAQMTYDYYFQNYNRNSIDNNGFQLNSYVHYSTNYVNAFWDGQKMTYGDGDNSYTPLTSLDICGHEVTHGLTTFTADLVYSYESGALNESFSDIFGTAVEWFGKNPGQANWLIGEDIGSAFRSMLNPKVYSDPHTYLGQYWYVGPNDNGGVHTNSGVQNHWFYRLSVGGSGTNDNGDSYNISGIGMAKAGAIAFRNLTVYLSQNSQYADARFYAIKAAEDLYGACSFEVEQCTNAWYAVGVGGVYQAIVIPNFAANSTTSCTVPFTVSFNNTSTNASTFNWSFGDGGGSTQISPSYTYNQAGTYNVKLVADGGNCGIDSITKNTYIVINTPPVPTSVGDSVCTNQTATLTASGSGNLTWYDAQIGGNMVGTGTTFTTPALTATTYYYVDNATPGPTGNVGPIDNTIGGGNNHSNGSSQFLIFDVLKPCTIVSAWALAQGTSVRTFTLWDNQGNVIQTYPVNIPDGPGTVTLNIPLTSGTGYRLGGTGGMNLYRNSSGTNYPYTLNGVVSITGSSAGASYYYYLYNWEVKEADCVSERTPTEAFVEPCAGISENGVGKILVYPNPANEVLTIEFDLTHSSDVEMKMTDITGKEVLNISSGNFAKGKNRVQTDISGLAEGMYIYNLRVDGVNSAYRIAISR
;
A
#
# COMPACT_ATOMS: atom_id res chain seq x y z
N MET A 1 35.17 34.97 -26.81
CA MET A 1 35.80 35.71 -25.69
C MET A 1 34.72 35.93 -24.63
N LYS A 2 34.63 35.02 -23.66
CA LYS A 2 35.05 35.14 -22.24
C LYS A 2 33.96 35.82 -21.37
N LYS A 3 33.36 35.20 -20.35
CA LYS A 3 33.48 33.86 -19.75
C LYS A 3 32.20 33.57 -18.95
N ILE A 4 31.71 32.35 -19.10
CA ILE A 4 30.74 31.63 -18.27
C ILE A 4 31.41 31.21 -16.96
N ILE A 5 30.71 31.31 -15.82
CA ILE A 5 30.83 30.36 -14.70
C ILE A 5 29.41 30.04 -14.22
N ILE A 6 29.07 28.76 -14.37
CA ILE A 6 27.93 28.03 -13.81
C ILE A 6 28.29 27.64 -12.38
N LEU A 7 27.33 27.71 -11.45
CA LEU A 7 27.30 26.76 -10.32
C LEU A 7 25.85 26.44 -9.93
N LEU A 8 25.54 25.14 -10.02
CA LEU A 8 24.32 24.46 -9.61
C LEU A 8 23.98 24.69 -8.14
N VAL A 9 22.68 24.73 -7.79
CA VAL A 9 22.13 23.87 -6.72
C VAL A 9 20.72 23.40 -7.09
N ALA A 10 20.60 22.07 -7.10
CA ALA A 10 19.46 21.15 -7.17
C ALA A 10 18.00 21.68 -7.06
N LEU A 11 17.17 21.21 -8.01
CA LEU A 11 15.81 20.78 -7.71
C LEU A 11 15.87 19.69 -6.64
N ALA A 12 15.41 20.00 -5.44
CA ALA A 12 14.99 19.01 -4.46
C ALA A 12 13.47 19.15 -4.29
N PHE A 13 12.73 18.15 -4.77
CA PHE A 13 11.45 17.81 -4.16
C PHE A 13 11.75 17.51 -2.69
N THR A 14 11.59 18.51 -1.84
CA THR A 14 11.58 18.31 -0.40
C THR A 14 10.17 17.92 -0.03
N SER A 15 10.05 16.70 0.47
CA SER A 15 9.11 16.35 1.52
C SER A 15 8.68 17.58 2.31
N VAL A 16 7.38 17.73 2.54
CA VAL A 16 6.83 18.69 3.51
C VAL A 16 7.46 18.35 4.86
N SER A 17 8.61 18.95 5.13
CA SER A 17 9.17 19.07 6.47
C SER A 17 8.29 20.09 7.16
N PHE A 18 7.70 19.69 8.29
CA PHE A 18 7.12 20.64 9.22
C PHE A 18 8.20 21.68 9.55
N SER A 19 8.04 22.87 9.00
CA SER A 19 8.91 24.01 9.28
C SER A 19 8.75 24.35 10.76
N SER A 20 9.82 24.15 11.52
CA SER A 20 9.95 24.75 12.85
C SER A 20 9.71 26.25 12.72
N ILE A 21 8.79 26.81 13.53
CA ILE A 21 8.52 28.25 13.57
C ILE A 21 9.77 28.94 14.15
N THR A 22 10.66 29.43 13.30
CA THR A 22 11.84 30.21 13.72
C THR A 22 11.47 31.70 13.79
N GLU A 23 11.55 32.31 14.97
CA GLU A 23 11.41 33.76 15.13
C GLU A 23 12.63 34.51 14.55
N ASN A 24 12.40 35.37 13.56
CA ASN A 24 13.47 36.18 12.95
C ASN A 24 13.58 37.54 13.64
N ILE A 25 14.48 37.63 14.63
CA ILE A 25 14.81 38.88 15.34
C ILE A 25 16.20 39.36 14.93
N TYR A 26 16.27 40.54 14.31
CA TYR A 26 17.50 41.19 13.90
C TYR A 26 17.85 42.30 14.90
N LYS A 27 19.15 42.46 15.21
CA LYS A 27 19.66 43.47 16.15
C LYS A 27 20.85 44.23 15.56
N GLY A 28 21.08 45.45 16.03
CA GLY A 28 22.27 46.24 15.67
C GLY A 28 22.39 46.51 14.17
N ALA A 29 23.55 46.20 13.58
CA ALA A 29 23.82 46.47 12.17
C ALA A 29 22.88 45.73 11.21
N ASP A 30 22.41 44.53 11.57
CA ASP A 30 21.48 43.75 10.75
C ASP A 30 20.06 44.34 10.79
N ALA A 31 19.63 44.83 11.95
CA ALA A 31 18.38 45.60 12.07
C ALA A 31 18.43 46.88 11.22
N ASN A 32 19.54 47.62 11.29
CA ASN A 32 19.75 48.86 10.54
C ASN A 32 19.81 48.63 9.01
N ARG A 33 20.19 47.42 8.55
CA ARG A 33 20.16 47.05 7.13
C ARG A 33 18.74 46.84 6.61
N ILE A 34 17.84 46.37 7.47
CA ILE A 34 16.44 46.09 7.11
C ILE A 34 15.60 47.37 7.22
N VAL A 35 15.71 48.07 8.35
CA VAL A 35 15.05 49.36 8.57
C VAL A 35 16.11 50.38 8.99
N PRO A 36 16.39 51.41 8.17
CA PRO A 36 17.37 52.43 8.53
C PRO A 36 17.09 53.03 9.90
N THR A 37 18.13 53.20 10.71
CA THR A 37 18.12 53.69 12.10
C THR A 37 17.51 52.75 13.14
N ALA A 38 17.04 51.55 12.76
CA ALA A 38 16.55 50.56 13.70
C ALA A 38 17.68 49.87 14.47
N LYS A 39 17.46 49.64 15.77
CA LYS A 39 18.32 48.80 16.61
C LYS A 39 17.76 47.39 16.82
N ILE A 40 16.45 47.20 16.69
CA ILE A 40 15.77 45.90 16.71
C ILE A 40 14.71 45.87 15.62
N VAL A 41 14.65 44.77 14.86
CA VAL A 41 13.58 44.47 13.89
C VAL A 41 13.12 43.04 14.10
N ARG A 42 11.81 42.80 14.22
CA ARG A 42 11.20 41.47 14.23
C ARG A 42 10.31 41.30 13.01
N MET A 43 10.47 40.16 12.35
CA MET A 43 9.67 39.76 11.19
C MET A 43 8.83 38.52 11.53
N LYS A 44 7.61 38.46 10.98
CA LYS A 44 6.82 37.22 10.93
C LYS A 44 6.91 36.62 9.53
N SER A 45 6.87 35.29 9.42
CA SER A 45 7.05 34.58 8.14
C SER A 45 5.95 34.85 7.12
N TYR A 46 4.77 35.31 7.56
CA TYR A 46 3.59 35.53 6.72
C TYR A 46 3.36 37.01 6.33
N SER A 47 4.24 37.94 6.72
CA SER A 47 4.13 39.34 6.30
C SER A 47 5.48 39.91 5.87
N PRO A 48 5.55 40.65 4.74
CA PRO A 48 6.76 41.36 4.34
C PRO A 48 7.02 42.60 5.20
N VAL A 49 6.05 43.04 6.00
CA VAL A 49 6.16 44.22 6.87
C VAL A 49 6.70 43.80 8.25
N PRO A 50 7.71 44.50 8.80
CA PRO A 50 8.16 44.27 10.15
C PRO A 50 7.04 44.37 11.19
N ASN A 51 6.88 43.33 12.01
CA ASN A 51 5.85 43.31 13.05
C ASN A 51 6.30 44.04 14.33
N TYR A 52 7.60 44.33 14.44
CA TYR A 52 8.16 45.20 15.47
C TYR A 52 9.42 45.89 14.94
N VAL A 53 9.55 47.20 15.18
CA VAL A 53 10.76 47.98 14.94
C VAL A 53 11.02 48.87 16.15
N GLU A 54 12.24 48.85 16.68
CA GLU A 54 12.71 49.80 17.68
C GLU A 54 13.84 50.65 17.10
N TYR A 55 13.70 51.97 17.17
CA TYR A 55 14.67 52.90 16.59
C TYR A 55 15.82 53.18 17.57
N GLY A 56 17.06 53.06 17.09
CA GLY A 56 18.26 53.44 17.84
C GLY A 56 18.45 54.96 17.90
N MET A 57 17.90 55.68 16.92
CA MET A 57 17.80 57.14 16.90
C MET A 57 16.34 57.51 16.56
N PRO A 58 15.52 57.89 17.56
CA PRO A 58 14.11 58.22 17.33
C PRO A 58 13.93 59.34 16.29
N ILE A 59 13.03 59.14 15.33
CA ILE A 59 12.75 60.07 14.23
C ILE A 59 11.49 60.90 14.52
N ALA A 60 11.33 62.09 13.94
CA ALA A 60 10.09 62.85 14.10
C ALA A 60 8.89 62.06 13.55
N PHE A 61 7.80 61.99 14.32
CA PHE A 61 6.62 61.24 13.88
C PHE A 61 5.77 62.04 12.88
N ASN A 62 5.37 61.39 11.79
CA ASN A 62 4.37 61.89 10.85
C ASN A 62 3.58 60.70 10.27
N GLN A 63 2.25 60.74 10.36
CA GLN A 63 1.39 59.65 9.89
C GLN A 63 1.55 59.38 8.38
N SER A 64 1.64 60.42 7.54
CA SER A 64 1.83 60.24 6.08
C SER A 64 3.18 59.59 5.76
N THR A 65 4.22 59.88 6.55
CA THR A 65 5.51 59.22 6.43
C THR A 65 5.44 57.76 6.84
N LEU A 66 4.73 57.43 7.93
CA LEU A 66 4.51 56.05 8.35
C LEU A 66 3.72 55.26 7.30
N GLU A 67 2.67 55.85 6.74
CA GLU A 67 1.88 55.24 5.67
C GLU A 67 2.74 54.94 4.45
N LYS A 68 3.49 55.92 3.93
CA LYS A 68 4.40 55.72 2.78
C LYS A 68 5.46 54.65 3.05
N TRP A 69 5.95 54.56 4.29
CA TRP A 69 6.89 53.52 4.69
C TRP A 69 6.23 52.13 4.65
N LEU A 70 5.02 51.97 5.19
CA LEU A 70 4.25 50.72 5.11
C LEU A 70 3.95 50.33 3.64
N GLN A 71 3.55 51.30 2.82
CA GLN A 71 3.26 51.09 1.39
C GLN A 71 4.50 50.59 0.61
N SER A 72 5.71 51.01 1.01
CA SER A 72 6.95 50.67 0.29
C SER A 72 7.25 49.17 0.26
N PHE A 73 6.69 48.38 1.18
CA PHE A 73 6.86 46.92 1.23
C PHE A 73 6.06 46.19 0.14
N PHE A 74 5.16 46.87 -0.58
CA PHE A 74 4.25 46.27 -1.56
C PHE A 74 4.48 46.77 -3.00
N GLY A 75 5.58 47.49 -3.26
CA GLY A 75 5.92 47.96 -4.61
C GLY A 75 4.85 48.89 -5.21
N GLU A 76 4.51 48.69 -6.49
CA GLU A 76 3.52 49.51 -7.21
C GLU A 76 2.10 49.39 -6.62
N GLU A 77 1.77 48.24 -6.01
CA GLU A 77 0.48 48.01 -5.36
C GLU A 77 0.36 48.69 -4.01
N GLY A 78 1.44 49.24 -3.45
CA GLY A 78 1.46 49.93 -2.16
C GLY A 78 0.44 51.06 -2.07
N SER A 79 0.17 51.76 -3.18
CA SER A 79 -0.83 52.84 -3.22
C SER A 79 -2.27 52.40 -2.90
N ASN A 80 -2.58 51.10 -2.98
CA ASN A 80 -3.87 50.56 -2.59
C ASN A 80 -4.03 50.44 -1.07
N TYR A 81 -2.94 50.53 -0.31
CA TYR A 81 -2.95 50.36 1.14
C TYR A 81 -2.91 51.71 1.86
N THR A 82 -3.80 51.93 2.82
CA THR A 82 -3.79 53.14 3.66
C THR A 82 -3.95 52.77 5.14
N ILE A 83 -3.68 53.72 6.03
CA ILE A 83 -3.89 53.56 7.46
C ILE A 83 -4.93 54.56 7.99
N GLU A 84 -5.87 54.05 8.77
CA GLU A 84 -6.89 54.85 9.45
C GLU A 84 -6.59 54.89 10.94
N LYS A 85 -6.46 56.09 11.53
CA LYS A 85 -6.27 56.24 12.98
C LYS A 85 -7.53 55.76 13.70
N ARG A 86 -7.37 54.73 14.55
CA ARG A 86 -8.43 54.15 15.37
C ARG A 86 -8.58 54.87 16.71
N ASN A 87 -7.47 55.03 17.44
CA ASN A 87 -7.43 55.75 18.71
C ASN A 87 -6.00 56.21 19.04
N GLU A 88 -5.89 57.08 20.04
CA GLU A 88 -4.62 57.57 20.59
C GLU A 88 -4.74 57.70 22.11
N GLU A 89 -3.68 57.31 22.82
CA GLU A 89 -3.60 57.36 24.28
C GLU A 89 -2.19 57.75 24.71
N THR A 90 -2.05 58.51 25.80
CA THR A 90 -0.74 58.80 26.41
C THR A 90 -0.64 58.09 27.76
N ASP A 91 0.42 57.29 27.94
CA ASP A 91 0.65 56.51 29.15
C ASP A 91 1.28 57.35 30.29
N GLN A 92 1.35 56.73 31.47
CA GLN A 92 1.85 57.38 32.69
C GLN A 92 3.35 57.72 32.64
N ILE A 93 4.11 57.18 31.69
CA ILE A 93 5.55 57.41 31.52
C ILE A 93 5.89 58.28 30.30
N GLY A 94 4.87 58.93 29.73
CA GLY A 94 4.97 59.96 28.71
C GLY A 94 5.11 59.45 27.28
N PHE A 95 4.75 58.20 27.00
CA PHE A 95 4.58 57.73 25.61
C PHE A 95 3.18 57.99 25.12
N THR A 96 3.06 58.50 23.90
CA THR A 96 1.81 58.54 23.13
C THR A 96 1.77 57.32 22.20
N HIS A 97 0.71 56.52 22.29
CA HIS A 97 0.44 55.36 21.46
C HIS A 97 -0.69 55.65 20.48
N ILE A 98 -0.45 55.49 19.18
CA ILE A 98 -1.47 55.64 18.15
C ILE A 98 -1.73 54.29 17.50
N ASN A 99 -2.97 53.83 17.51
CA ASN A 99 -3.39 52.60 16.83
C ASN A 99 -3.99 52.92 15.47
N PHE A 100 -3.59 52.16 14.46
CA PHE A 100 -4.07 52.27 13.09
C PHE A 100 -4.72 50.96 12.63
N ASN A 101 -5.83 51.08 11.91
CA ASN A 101 -6.39 49.99 11.11
C ASN A 101 -5.70 50.00 9.73
N GLN A 102 -5.43 48.82 9.19
CA GLN A 102 -5.04 48.69 7.78
C GLN A 102 -6.29 48.74 6.89
N LEU A 103 -6.22 49.52 5.81
CA LEU A 103 -7.23 49.55 4.75
C LEU A 103 -6.60 49.12 3.42
N TYR A 104 -7.38 48.43 2.60
CA TYR A 104 -7.09 48.15 1.20
C TYR A 104 -8.22 48.71 0.35
N LYS A 105 -7.90 49.67 -0.54
CA LYS A 105 -8.86 50.42 -1.37
C LYS A 105 -10.04 50.99 -0.57
N GLY A 106 -9.77 51.45 0.66
CA GLY A 106 -10.78 52.02 1.56
C GLY A 106 -11.57 51.00 2.38
N VAL A 107 -11.36 49.70 2.19
CA VAL A 107 -12.01 48.63 2.96
C VAL A 107 -11.06 48.13 4.06
N ARG A 108 -11.57 47.97 5.29
CA ARG A 108 -10.74 47.52 6.43
C ARG A 108 -10.29 46.08 6.25
N VAL A 109 -9.05 45.79 6.61
CA VAL A 109 -8.53 44.41 6.69
C VAL A 109 -8.75 43.87 8.11
N THR A 110 -9.43 42.74 8.22
CA THR A 110 -9.77 42.13 9.51
C THR A 110 -8.52 41.66 10.24
N ASN A 111 -8.47 41.89 11.56
CA ASN A 111 -7.36 41.54 12.45
C ASN A 111 -6.00 42.23 12.12
N ALA A 112 -6.00 43.24 11.25
CA ALA A 112 -4.83 43.98 10.83
C ALA A 112 -4.71 45.32 11.56
N THR A 113 -3.84 45.40 12.57
CA THR A 113 -3.61 46.62 13.35
C THR A 113 -2.13 46.94 13.46
N TYR A 114 -1.79 48.21 13.34
CA TYR A 114 -0.41 48.69 13.45
C TYR A 114 -0.35 49.85 14.44
N LYS A 115 0.61 49.83 15.37
CA LYS A 115 0.73 50.79 16.48
C LYS A 115 2.04 51.56 16.38
N ALA A 116 1.99 52.87 16.62
CA ALA A 116 3.14 53.75 16.75
C ALA A 116 3.32 54.22 18.19
N HIS A 117 4.55 54.17 18.71
CA HIS A 117 4.92 54.61 20.06
C HIS A 117 5.83 55.83 19.98
N ILE A 118 5.35 56.95 20.53
CA ILE A 118 5.96 58.27 20.37
C ILE A 118 6.34 58.81 21.74
N LYS A 119 7.55 59.34 21.89
CA LYS A 119 7.99 60.05 23.10
C LYS A 119 8.63 61.37 22.72
N GLU A 120 8.20 62.45 23.36
CA GLU A 120 8.68 63.82 23.07
C GLU A 120 8.59 64.18 21.56
N GLY A 121 7.50 63.76 20.91
CA GLY A 121 7.26 64.00 19.48
C GLY A 121 8.07 63.13 18.51
N LYS A 122 8.86 62.16 19.01
CA LYS A 122 9.67 61.25 18.20
C LYS A 122 9.14 59.82 18.24
N LEU A 123 9.09 59.15 17.09
CA LEU A 123 8.76 57.74 16.95
C LEU A 123 9.91 56.89 17.52
N VAL A 124 9.62 56.17 18.61
CA VAL A 124 10.57 55.31 19.32
C VAL A 124 10.45 53.87 18.84
N SER A 125 9.22 53.39 18.61
CA SER A 125 8.98 52.05 18.08
C SER A 125 7.63 51.95 17.35
N VAL A 126 7.50 50.93 16.51
CA VAL A 126 6.23 50.49 15.93
C VAL A 126 6.04 49.00 16.13
N ASN A 127 4.80 48.55 16.25
CA ASN A 127 4.48 47.13 16.33
C ASN A 127 3.07 46.83 15.81
N GLY A 128 2.86 45.60 15.33
CA GLY A 128 1.54 45.15 14.90
C GLY A 128 1.60 44.22 13.71
N ASP A 129 0.45 43.94 13.11
CA ASP A 129 0.28 43.07 11.96
C ASP A 129 -0.29 43.89 10.79
N PHE A 130 0.43 43.87 9.66
CA PHE A 130 0.04 44.49 8.40
C PHE A 130 0.17 43.43 7.30
N PHE A 131 -0.94 43.04 6.68
CA PHE A 131 -1.01 41.86 5.82
C PHE A 131 -1.01 42.22 4.33
N PRO A 132 -0.38 41.41 3.46
CA PRO A 132 -0.70 41.45 2.04
C PRO A 132 -2.15 40.99 1.82
N VAL A 133 -2.86 41.60 0.86
CA VAL A 133 -4.23 41.18 0.49
C VAL A 133 -4.39 41.06 -1.03
N ASN A 134 -5.30 40.20 -1.46
CA ASN A 134 -5.55 39.82 -2.86
C ASN A 134 -6.99 39.28 -3.09
N PRO A 135 -8.04 39.99 -2.66
CA PRO A 135 -9.38 39.45 -2.70
C PRO A 135 -9.82 39.12 -4.13
N ALA A 136 -10.42 37.94 -4.33
CA ALA A 136 -10.90 37.50 -5.65
C ALA A 136 -11.99 38.41 -6.25
N SER A 137 -12.70 39.17 -5.40
CA SER A 137 -13.63 40.23 -5.79
C SER A 137 -13.42 41.45 -4.90
N GLU A 138 -13.38 42.64 -5.49
CA GLU A 138 -13.24 43.91 -4.78
C GLU A 138 -14.57 44.64 -4.55
N THR A 139 -15.66 44.13 -5.13
CA THR A 139 -17.02 44.63 -4.91
C THR A 139 -17.96 43.49 -4.50
N PRO A 140 -18.96 43.73 -3.63
CA PRO A 140 -19.95 42.72 -3.28
C PRO A 140 -20.77 42.27 -4.49
N VAL A 141 -21.03 40.96 -4.59
CA VAL A 141 -21.93 40.37 -5.60
C VAL A 141 -23.30 40.10 -5.00
N ILE A 142 -23.37 39.72 -3.72
CA ILE A 142 -24.63 39.57 -2.99
C ILE A 142 -24.96 40.85 -2.20
N SER A 143 -26.25 41.06 -1.92
CA SER A 143 -26.70 42.21 -1.12
C SER A 143 -26.42 42.01 0.36
N GLU A 144 -26.34 43.11 1.11
CA GLU A 144 -26.29 43.11 2.58
C GLU A 144 -27.44 42.30 3.19
N GLN A 145 -28.66 42.42 2.63
CA GLN A 145 -29.83 41.68 3.13
C GLN A 145 -29.66 40.16 2.95
N THR A 146 -29.16 39.72 1.79
CA THR A 146 -28.87 38.29 1.56
C THR A 146 -27.80 37.80 2.52
N ALA A 147 -26.71 38.55 2.67
CA ALA A 147 -25.63 38.19 3.59
C ALA A 147 -26.10 38.12 5.05
N LEU A 148 -26.96 39.04 5.49
CA LEU A 148 -27.56 39.00 6.82
C LEU A 148 -28.41 37.75 7.02
N GLN A 149 -29.17 37.29 6.01
CA GLN A 149 -29.94 36.04 6.13
C GLN A 149 -29.02 34.81 6.32
N HIS A 150 -27.89 34.76 5.62
CA HIS A 150 -26.89 33.71 5.85
C HIS A 150 -26.32 33.77 7.27
N ALA A 151 -26.02 34.97 7.78
CA ALA A 151 -25.51 35.17 9.13
C ALA A 151 -26.53 34.76 10.21
N LEU A 152 -27.81 35.13 10.05
CA LEU A 152 -28.89 34.73 10.97
C LEU A 152 -29.17 33.23 10.91
N SER A 153 -29.13 32.64 9.71
CA SER A 153 -29.28 31.19 9.54
C SER A 153 -28.12 30.42 10.19
N HIS A 154 -26.91 30.98 10.19
CA HIS A 154 -25.75 30.39 10.88
C HIS A 154 -25.92 30.41 12.40
N ILE A 155 -26.43 31.50 12.96
CA ILE A 155 -26.69 31.63 14.40
C ILE A 155 -27.85 30.75 14.86
N GLY A 156 -28.94 30.73 14.09
CA GLY A 156 -30.11 29.90 14.39
C GLY A 156 -30.80 30.24 15.72
N ALA A 157 -30.69 31.48 16.22
CA ALA A 157 -31.32 31.86 17.48
C ALA A 157 -32.83 31.98 17.37
N GLN A 158 -33.52 31.64 18.46
CA GLN A 158 -34.97 31.75 18.60
C GLN A 158 -35.41 33.20 18.80
N LEU A 159 -34.61 33.96 19.54
CA LEU A 159 -34.86 35.35 19.86
C LEU A 159 -33.55 36.13 19.84
N TYR A 160 -33.56 37.28 19.17
CA TYR A 160 -32.43 38.18 19.07
C TYR A 160 -32.61 39.43 19.92
N LYS A 161 -31.51 40.07 20.32
CA LYS A 161 -31.53 41.20 21.26
C LYS A 161 -32.33 42.40 20.76
N TRP A 162 -32.29 42.69 19.45
CA TRP A 162 -33.07 43.78 18.84
C TRP A 162 -34.58 43.49 18.74
N GLN A 163 -35.00 42.25 18.97
CA GLN A 163 -36.41 41.86 18.97
C GLN A 163 -37.06 42.04 20.34
N VAL A 164 -36.26 42.34 21.38
CA VAL A 164 -36.73 42.64 22.74
C VAL A 164 -36.78 44.15 22.91
N ALA A 165 -37.99 44.71 23.00
CA ALA A 165 -38.22 46.16 22.97
C ALA A 165 -37.54 46.88 24.14
N GLU A 166 -37.54 46.27 25.32
CA GLU A 166 -36.96 46.79 26.55
C GLU A 166 -35.42 46.90 26.44
N GLU A 167 -34.78 45.98 25.74
CA GLU A 167 -33.33 45.97 25.54
C GLU A 167 -32.89 47.04 24.54
N GLU A 168 -33.69 47.28 23.49
CA GLU A 168 -33.49 48.39 22.54
C GLU A 168 -33.67 49.76 23.21
N GLU A 169 -34.64 49.89 24.11
CA GLU A 169 -34.86 51.12 24.88
C GLU A 169 -33.70 51.37 25.86
N HIS A 170 -33.29 50.33 26.59
CA HIS A 170 -32.14 50.41 27.49
C HIS A 170 -30.84 50.78 26.74
N LEU A 171 -30.58 50.24 25.54
CA LEU A 171 -29.40 50.61 24.75
C LEU A 171 -29.38 52.10 24.41
N LYS A 172 -30.52 52.67 24.00
CA LYS A 172 -30.65 54.09 23.63
C LYS A 172 -30.38 55.01 24.81
N GLU A 173 -30.87 54.64 26.00
CA GLU A 173 -30.59 55.36 27.24
C GLU A 173 -29.11 55.23 27.62
N HIS A 174 -28.57 54.01 27.63
CA HIS A 174 -27.19 53.72 28.03
C HIS A 174 -26.14 54.41 27.15
N GLU A 175 -26.34 54.41 25.83
CA GLU A 175 -25.44 55.10 24.88
C GLU A 175 -25.76 56.59 24.73
N ASN A 176 -26.83 57.09 25.38
CA ASN A 176 -27.37 58.44 25.20
C ASN A 176 -27.55 58.79 23.71
N ASN A 177 -28.10 57.86 22.94
CA ASN A 177 -28.25 57.94 21.49
C ASN A 177 -29.59 57.33 21.06
N SER A 178 -30.53 58.19 20.65
CA SER A 178 -31.88 57.75 20.25
C SER A 178 -31.91 56.87 19.00
N ALA A 179 -30.84 56.85 18.21
CA ALA A 179 -30.70 56.01 17.02
C ALA A 179 -29.95 54.69 17.28
N ALA A 180 -29.51 54.41 18.51
CA ALA A 180 -28.83 53.17 18.85
C ALA A 180 -29.76 51.96 18.68
N THR A 181 -29.22 50.85 18.16
CA THR A 181 -29.95 49.59 17.98
C THR A 181 -29.01 48.40 17.98
N TYR A 182 -29.49 47.25 18.44
CA TYR A 182 -28.83 45.97 18.30
C TYR A 182 -29.06 45.32 16.93
N PHE A 183 -29.90 45.90 16.06
CA PHE A 183 -30.11 45.38 14.72
C PHE A 183 -28.78 45.38 13.94
N PRO A 184 -28.30 44.23 13.45
CA PRO A 184 -26.97 44.15 12.84
C PRO A 184 -26.89 45.01 11.58
N LYS A 185 -25.89 45.90 11.53
CA LYS A 185 -25.52 46.66 10.33
C LYS A 185 -24.27 46.07 9.70
N ALA A 186 -24.25 45.92 8.38
CA ALA A 186 -23.08 45.38 7.71
C ALA A 186 -21.93 46.39 7.61
N GLU A 187 -20.72 45.89 7.81
CA GLU A 187 -19.48 46.57 7.43
C GLU A 187 -18.74 45.72 6.39
N LEU A 188 -18.16 46.33 5.37
CA LEU A 188 -17.29 45.61 4.44
C LEU A 188 -15.89 45.45 5.04
N HIS A 189 -15.37 44.23 4.96
CA HIS A 189 -14.04 43.85 5.43
C HIS A 189 -13.34 42.95 4.41
N ILE A 190 -12.02 43.06 4.32
CA ILE A 190 -11.16 42.05 3.70
C ILE A 190 -10.74 41.07 4.79
N VAL A 191 -11.03 39.78 4.58
CA VAL A 191 -10.91 38.73 5.60
C VAL A 191 -9.99 37.62 5.11
N HIS A 192 -9.13 37.12 6.01
CA HIS A 192 -8.46 35.83 5.84
C HIS A 192 -9.42 34.74 6.36
N PRO A 193 -9.98 33.87 5.51
CA PRO A 193 -10.90 32.84 5.96
C PRO A 193 -10.29 31.98 7.07
N GLU A 194 -11.07 31.67 8.10
CA GLU A 194 -10.63 30.84 9.25
C GLU A 194 -9.37 31.35 9.98
N ASN A 195 -9.00 32.64 9.83
CA ASN A 195 -7.74 33.20 10.33
C ASN A 195 -6.48 32.46 9.83
N LYS A 196 -6.51 31.89 8.62
CA LYS A 196 -5.34 31.25 7.99
C LYS A 196 -4.37 32.29 7.43
N PHE A 197 -3.66 33.01 8.30
CA PHE A 197 -2.76 34.10 7.93
C PHE A 197 -1.55 33.68 7.08
N PHE A 198 -1.25 32.38 6.98
CA PHE A 198 -0.17 31.85 6.13
C PHE A 198 -0.60 31.65 4.67
N GLU A 199 -1.90 31.65 4.40
CA GLU A 199 -2.42 31.55 3.05
C GLU A 199 -2.61 32.96 2.50
N PRO A 200 -2.09 33.25 1.28
CA PRO A 200 -2.18 34.60 0.75
C PRO A 200 -3.61 34.97 0.38
N ILE A 201 -4.58 34.05 0.39
CA ILE A 201 -5.93 34.23 -0.17
C ILE A 201 -6.83 34.97 0.82
N THR A 202 -7.27 36.16 0.42
CA THR A 202 -8.25 36.96 1.15
C THR A 202 -9.58 37.02 0.41
N LYS A 203 -10.64 37.41 1.11
CA LYS A 203 -12.00 37.55 0.57
C LYS A 203 -12.64 38.85 1.05
N LEU A 204 -13.44 39.47 0.20
CA LEU A 204 -14.34 40.55 0.60
C LEU A 204 -15.55 39.95 1.32
N ALA A 205 -15.89 40.49 2.48
CA ALA A 205 -16.94 39.97 3.34
C ALA A 205 -17.80 41.09 3.96
N TYR A 206 -19.06 40.78 4.22
CA TYR A 206 -19.90 41.55 5.13
C TYR A 206 -19.70 41.06 6.56
N LYS A 207 -19.34 41.97 7.45
CA LYS A 207 -19.25 41.74 8.89
C LYS A 207 -20.55 42.16 9.56
N PHE A 208 -21.14 41.27 10.35
CA PHE A 208 -22.29 41.55 11.22
C PHE A 208 -21.93 41.28 12.68
N ASN A 209 -22.27 42.19 13.59
CA ASN A 209 -22.32 41.88 15.02
C ASN A 209 -23.73 41.38 15.35
N ILE A 210 -23.88 40.09 15.62
CA ILE A 210 -25.18 39.48 15.91
C ILE A 210 -25.26 39.15 17.39
N TYR A 211 -26.27 39.69 18.06
CA TYR A 211 -26.53 39.46 19.48
C TYR A 211 -27.82 38.64 19.65
N ALA A 212 -27.68 37.36 19.95
CA ALA A 212 -28.78 36.48 20.28
C ALA A 212 -29.16 36.62 21.76
N HIS A 213 -30.45 36.72 22.03
CA HIS A 213 -31.00 36.71 23.39
C HIS A 213 -31.25 35.27 23.85
N GLN A 214 -31.73 34.39 22.95
CA GLN A 214 -32.04 32.99 23.24
C GLN A 214 -31.67 32.06 22.06
N PRO A 215 -30.71 31.13 22.24
CA PRO A 215 -29.77 31.07 23.36
C PRO A 215 -28.84 32.30 23.38
N MET A 216 -28.40 32.71 24.57
CA MET A 216 -27.53 33.88 24.74
C MET A 216 -26.20 33.67 24.01
N SER A 217 -25.92 34.50 23.02
CA SER A 217 -24.62 34.55 22.34
C SER A 217 -24.42 35.90 21.67
N ARG A 218 -23.18 36.31 21.46
CA ARG A 218 -22.88 37.50 20.65
C ARG A 218 -21.66 37.19 19.81
N GLN A 219 -21.75 37.37 18.49
CA GLN A 219 -20.69 37.01 17.55
C GLN A 219 -20.48 38.11 16.52
N ASP A 220 -19.22 38.30 16.08
CA ASP A 220 -18.91 38.96 14.82
C ASP A 220 -18.81 37.90 13.72
N ILE A 221 -19.76 37.93 12.79
CA ILE A 221 -19.85 36.96 11.68
C ILE A 221 -19.42 37.65 10.39
N TYR A 222 -18.52 37.02 9.66
CA TYR A 222 -18.01 37.48 8.38
C TYR A 222 -18.55 36.58 7.27
N VAL A 223 -19.42 37.14 6.43
CA VAL A 223 -20.11 36.45 5.34
C VAL A 223 -19.47 36.85 4.02
N ASP A 224 -19.05 35.88 3.20
CA ASP A 224 -18.48 36.09 1.87
C ASP A 224 -19.43 36.95 1.03
N ALA A 225 -18.94 38.12 0.62
CA ALA A 225 -19.72 39.09 -0.13
C ALA A 225 -20.02 38.65 -1.58
N THR A 226 -19.53 37.47 -1.99
CA THR A 226 -19.78 36.89 -3.32
C THR A 226 -20.81 35.77 -3.33
N ASN A 227 -20.86 34.93 -2.30
CA ASN A 227 -21.64 33.68 -2.30
C ASN A 227 -22.42 33.40 -1.00
N GLY A 228 -22.26 34.19 0.06
CA GLY A 228 -23.00 34.02 1.31
C GLY A 228 -22.41 33.00 2.29
N ASN A 229 -21.27 32.37 1.98
CA ASN A 229 -20.61 31.45 2.89
C ASN A 229 -20.07 32.17 4.14
N ILE A 230 -20.08 31.51 5.29
CA ILE A 230 -19.45 32.04 6.51
C ILE A 230 -17.94 31.82 6.41
N LEU A 231 -17.17 32.90 6.40
CA LEU A 231 -15.71 32.89 6.27
C LEU A 231 -15.00 32.87 7.63
N LEU A 232 -15.61 33.50 8.63
CA LEU A 232 -15.07 33.64 9.98
C LEU A 232 -16.21 33.98 10.94
N SER A 233 -16.19 33.41 12.15
CA SER A 233 -17.03 33.84 13.27
C SER A 233 -16.15 34.06 14.50
N ILE A 234 -16.35 35.18 15.20
CA ILE A 234 -15.60 35.53 16.42
C ILE A 234 -16.59 35.79 17.54
N ASP A 235 -16.56 34.94 18.57
CA ASP A 235 -17.36 35.14 19.78
C ASP A 235 -16.98 36.43 20.52
N ARG A 236 -17.99 37.20 20.92
CA ARG A 236 -17.90 38.42 21.73
C ARG A 236 -18.28 38.19 23.18
N ILE A 237 -19.11 37.18 23.44
CA ILE A 237 -19.32 36.63 24.79
C ILE A 237 -18.37 35.46 24.93
N HIS A 238 -17.37 35.63 25.79
CA HIS A 238 -16.42 34.56 26.10
C HIS A 238 -16.91 33.82 27.35
N HIS A 239 -17.05 32.50 27.26
CA HIS A 239 -17.16 31.63 28.43
C HIS A 239 -15.75 31.50 29.03
N GLY A 240 -15.56 32.03 30.23
CA GLY A 240 -14.25 32.02 30.88
C GLY A 240 -14.05 30.70 31.60
N ASN A 241 -13.25 29.79 31.03
CA ASN A 241 -12.84 28.62 31.80
C ASN A 241 -12.15 29.08 33.10
N SER A 242 -12.53 28.48 34.21
CA SER A 242 -12.04 28.78 35.54
C SER A 242 -11.51 27.49 36.17
N ASN A 243 -10.41 27.60 36.92
CA ASN A 243 -9.88 26.48 37.68
C ASN A 243 -10.67 26.38 38.98
N GLY A 244 -11.52 25.36 39.08
CA GLY A 244 -12.27 25.00 40.27
C GLY A 244 -11.60 23.87 41.05
N THR A 245 -12.19 23.55 42.19
CA THR A 245 -11.87 22.35 42.97
C THR A 245 -13.15 21.56 43.16
N VAL A 246 -13.09 20.24 42.99
CA VAL A 246 -14.21 19.33 43.23
C VAL A 246 -13.91 18.43 44.42
N VAL A 247 -14.90 18.27 45.29
CA VAL A 247 -14.90 17.24 46.33
C VAL A 247 -15.76 16.09 45.80
N THR A 248 -15.12 15.15 45.12
CA THR A 248 -15.80 13.97 44.55
C THR A 248 -16.33 13.08 45.67
N ALA A 249 -17.42 12.36 45.42
CA ALA A 249 -17.99 11.43 46.40
C ALA A 249 -17.10 10.19 46.58
N TYR A 250 -16.43 9.75 45.50
CA TYR A 250 -15.68 8.49 45.48
C TYR A 250 -14.15 8.65 45.47
N SER A 251 -13.62 9.72 44.89
CA SER A 251 -12.18 9.85 44.58
C SER A 251 -11.45 10.93 45.40
N GLY A 252 -12.11 11.55 46.38
CA GLY A 252 -11.56 12.63 47.20
C GLY A 252 -11.58 14.00 46.50
N THR A 253 -10.71 14.91 46.95
CA THR A 253 -10.66 16.30 46.44
C THR A 253 -9.66 16.45 45.31
N HIS A 254 -10.10 17.00 44.18
CA HIS A 254 -9.29 17.17 42.95
C HIS A 254 -9.47 18.55 42.31
N PRO A 255 -8.48 19.04 41.56
CA PRO A 255 -8.68 20.18 40.66
C PRO A 255 -9.63 19.81 39.52
N MET A 256 -10.45 20.76 39.06
CA MET A 256 -11.40 20.57 37.96
C MET A 256 -11.52 21.85 37.15
N THR A 257 -11.64 21.75 35.84
CA THR A 257 -11.93 22.93 34.99
C THR A 257 -13.44 23.13 34.92
N THR A 258 -13.92 24.36 35.08
CA THR A 258 -15.33 24.74 34.95
C THR A 258 -15.47 26.04 34.16
N ASP A 259 -16.70 26.55 33.99
CA ASP A 259 -16.99 27.78 33.27
C ASP A 259 -17.49 28.81 34.27
N SER A 260 -16.90 30.01 34.24
CA SER A 260 -17.35 31.18 34.98
C SER A 260 -18.31 32.01 34.11
N VAL A 261 -19.58 32.01 34.50
CA VAL A 261 -20.61 32.89 33.92
C VAL A 261 -20.63 34.26 34.58
N SER A 262 -20.15 34.37 35.82
CA SER A 262 -19.84 35.64 36.49
C SER A 262 -18.78 35.42 37.59
N PRO A 263 -18.21 36.47 38.23
CA PRO A 263 -17.21 36.31 39.28
C PRO A 263 -17.62 35.42 40.46
N THR A 264 -18.92 35.24 40.69
CA THR A 264 -19.48 34.42 41.78
C THR A 264 -20.49 33.40 41.25
N GLN A 265 -20.39 33.03 39.97
CA GLN A 265 -21.27 32.02 39.39
C GLN A 265 -20.49 31.16 38.39
N PHE A 266 -20.47 29.88 38.68
CA PHE A 266 -19.77 28.85 37.93
C PHE A 266 -20.76 27.77 37.52
N ARG A 267 -20.44 27.03 36.47
CA ARG A 267 -21.20 25.86 36.04
C ARG A 267 -20.28 24.73 35.59
N LEU A 268 -20.76 23.49 35.66
CA LEU A 268 -20.03 22.29 35.21
C LEU A 268 -19.99 22.20 33.68
N ARG A 269 -19.33 23.17 33.06
CA ARG A 269 -19.01 23.22 31.62
C ARG A 269 -17.59 23.70 31.45
N GLU A 270 -16.93 23.29 30.39
CA GLU A 270 -15.60 23.80 30.04
C GLU A 270 -15.33 23.62 28.54
N THR A 271 -14.32 24.32 28.02
CA THR A 271 -13.91 24.27 26.60
C THR A 271 -12.40 24.08 26.40
N THR A 272 -11.66 23.70 27.45
CA THR A 272 -10.24 23.37 27.40
C THR A 272 -9.94 21.99 26.80
N ARG A 273 -10.91 21.07 26.85
CA ARG A 273 -10.80 19.70 26.31
C ARG A 273 -11.71 19.52 25.10
N GLY A 274 -11.11 19.43 23.91
CA GLY A 274 -11.85 19.31 22.65
C GLY A 274 -12.86 20.44 22.45
N ASN A 275 -14.08 20.08 22.05
CA ASN A 275 -15.22 20.99 21.94
C ASN A 275 -15.97 21.16 23.29
N GLY A 276 -15.44 20.60 24.37
CA GLY A 276 -15.85 20.82 25.75
C GLY A 276 -16.31 19.58 26.50
N VAL A 277 -16.35 19.70 27.83
CA VAL A 277 -16.97 18.75 28.77
C VAL A 277 -18.11 19.48 29.48
N ARG A 278 -19.29 18.86 29.58
CA ARG A 278 -20.48 19.48 30.19
C ARG A 278 -21.27 18.46 31.00
N THR A 279 -21.73 18.87 32.17
CA THR A 279 -22.56 18.02 33.05
C THR A 279 -23.86 18.71 33.40
N PHE A 280 -24.96 17.98 33.26
CA PHE A 280 -26.32 18.49 33.42
C PHE A 280 -27.13 17.70 34.44
N ASN A 281 -28.06 18.40 35.10
CA ASN A 281 -29.02 17.82 36.04
C ASN A 281 -30.33 17.49 35.30
N LEU A 282 -30.75 16.22 35.31
CA LEU A 282 -32.03 15.77 34.74
C LEU A 282 -33.21 15.88 35.69
N LEU A 283 -32.99 16.32 36.93
CA LEU A 283 -34.00 16.57 37.95
C LEU A 283 -34.85 15.32 38.23
N THR A 284 -34.22 14.14 38.29
CA THR A 284 -34.87 12.81 38.44
C THR A 284 -35.83 12.45 37.28
N GLY A 285 -35.78 13.20 36.18
CA GLY A 285 -36.54 12.98 34.97
C GLY A 285 -35.79 12.17 33.92
N THR A 286 -36.43 12.02 32.76
CA THR A 286 -35.86 11.31 31.59
C THR A 286 -35.85 12.17 30.31
N ASN A 287 -36.24 13.45 30.42
CA ASN A 287 -36.30 14.38 29.30
C ASN A 287 -35.06 15.30 29.28
N TYR A 288 -34.12 15.00 28.38
CA TYR A 288 -32.88 15.76 28.21
C TYR A 288 -33.09 17.24 27.85
N GLY A 289 -34.20 17.60 27.19
CA GLY A 289 -34.51 18.98 26.84
C GLY A 289 -34.86 19.84 28.06
N ASN A 290 -35.21 19.22 29.18
CA ASN A 290 -35.48 19.89 30.46
C ASN A 290 -34.26 19.95 31.37
N ALA A 291 -33.11 19.41 30.94
CA ALA A 291 -31.93 19.36 31.76
C ALA A 291 -31.43 20.78 32.08
N VAL A 292 -30.96 20.99 33.30
CA VAL A 292 -30.47 22.29 33.77
C VAL A 292 -28.98 22.21 34.11
N ASP A 293 -28.33 23.37 34.14
CA ASP A 293 -26.95 23.48 34.60
C ASP A 293 -26.87 23.22 36.10
N PHE A 294 -25.85 22.49 36.54
CA PHE A 294 -25.36 22.63 37.91
C PHE A 294 -24.63 23.95 38.04
N THR A 295 -24.96 24.74 39.06
CA THR A 295 -24.31 26.02 39.34
C THR A 295 -23.68 26.04 40.72
N ASP A 296 -22.60 26.79 40.85
CA ASP A 296 -21.86 26.97 42.09
C ASP A 296 -21.43 28.45 42.25
N THR A 297 -21.25 28.92 43.48
CA THR A 297 -20.98 30.34 43.77
C THR A 297 -19.52 30.71 44.00
N ASP A 298 -18.67 29.75 44.35
CA ASP A 298 -17.27 30.00 44.72
C ASP A 298 -16.26 29.12 43.95
N ASN A 299 -16.76 28.27 43.06
CA ASN A 299 -16.04 27.27 42.28
C ASN A 299 -15.39 26.15 43.11
N TYR A 300 -15.85 25.97 44.34
CA TYR A 300 -15.48 24.87 45.23
C TYR A 300 -16.65 23.89 45.33
N TRP A 301 -16.68 22.92 44.40
CA TRP A 301 -17.80 22.00 44.20
C TRP A 301 -17.85 20.94 45.31
N ASN A 302 -18.55 21.26 46.40
CA ASN A 302 -18.76 20.41 47.57
C ASN A 302 -20.26 20.19 47.87
N ASN A 303 -21.06 20.09 46.81
CA ASN A 303 -22.52 20.20 46.78
C ASN A 303 -23.27 19.01 47.40
N VAL A 304 -22.88 18.59 48.60
CA VAL A 304 -23.56 17.52 49.34
C VAL A 304 -24.91 18.01 49.82
N ASN A 305 -25.98 17.48 49.22
CA ASN A 305 -27.35 17.89 49.54
C ASN A 305 -28.35 16.72 49.40
N PRO A 306 -29.62 16.89 49.81
CA PRO A 306 -30.64 15.82 49.70
C PRO A 306 -30.91 15.34 48.27
N GLN A 307 -30.65 16.17 47.27
CA GLN A 307 -30.77 15.86 45.84
C GLN A 307 -29.59 15.06 45.31
N LYS A 308 -28.53 14.89 46.12
CA LYS A 308 -27.29 14.19 45.78
C LYS A 308 -26.45 14.92 44.71
N ASP A 309 -26.46 16.24 44.66
CA ASP A 309 -25.77 16.99 43.60
C ASP A 309 -24.23 16.84 43.62
N GLN A 310 -23.63 16.32 44.70
CA GLN A 310 -22.18 16.06 44.76
C GLN A 310 -21.67 15.08 43.69
N TYR A 311 -22.52 14.15 43.24
CA TYR A 311 -22.15 13.15 42.21
C TYR A 311 -22.05 13.76 40.80
N ALA A 312 -22.57 14.97 40.60
CA ALA A 312 -22.34 15.73 39.36
C ALA A 312 -20.86 16.11 39.20
N GLY A 313 -20.18 16.39 40.32
CA GLY A 313 -18.75 16.62 40.35
C GLY A 313 -17.96 15.40 39.86
N ASP A 314 -18.36 14.19 40.30
CA ASP A 314 -17.74 12.94 39.86
C ASP A 314 -17.90 12.74 38.36
N ALA A 315 -19.11 12.91 37.83
CA ALA A 315 -19.38 12.74 36.41
C ALA A 315 -18.63 13.76 35.53
N HIS A 316 -18.51 15.01 35.99
CA HIS A 316 -17.77 16.04 35.26
C HIS A 316 -16.27 15.75 35.26
N TRP A 317 -15.70 15.49 36.45
CA TRP A 317 -14.29 15.21 36.60
C TRP A 317 -13.90 13.88 35.92
N GLY A 318 -14.74 12.85 36.00
CA GLY A 318 -14.51 11.56 35.32
C GLY A 318 -14.46 11.68 33.80
N ALA A 319 -15.32 12.50 33.21
CA ALA A 319 -15.25 12.81 31.78
C ALA A 319 -13.97 13.57 31.41
N GLN A 320 -13.52 14.52 32.25
CA GLN A 320 -12.24 15.22 32.06
C GLN A 320 -11.05 14.26 32.14
N MET A 321 -11.00 13.39 33.15
CA MET A 321 -9.91 12.41 33.31
C MET A 321 -9.88 11.41 32.16
N THR A 322 -11.04 11.00 31.64
CA THR A 322 -11.10 10.10 30.49
C THR A 322 -10.58 10.76 29.22
N TYR A 323 -10.97 12.02 28.97
CA TYR A 323 -10.40 12.80 27.86
C TYR A 323 -8.88 12.94 28.01
N ASP A 324 -8.40 13.31 29.20
CA ASP A 324 -6.98 13.52 29.48
C ASP A 324 -6.18 12.22 29.30
N TYR A 325 -6.71 11.08 29.76
CA TYR A 325 -6.08 9.78 29.58
C TYR A 325 -5.88 9.47 28.08
N TYR A 326 -6.92 9.65 27.25
CA TYR A 326 -6.81 9.39 25.82
C TYR A 326 -5.89 10.38 25.10
N PHE A 327 -5.96 11.65 25.46
CA PHE A 327 -5.13 12.68 24.85
C PHE A 327 -3.65 12.52 25.23
N GLN A 328 -3.34 12.33 26.52
CA GLN A 328 -1.96 12.27 27.00
C GLN A 328 -1.25 10.97 26.63
N ASN A 329 -1.94 9.83 26.64
CA ASN A 329 -1.31 8.54 26.36
C ASN A 329 -1.28 8.20 24.86
N TYR A 330 -2.26 8.68 24.08
CA TYR A 330 -2.43 8.26 22.67
C TYR A 330 -2.56 9.41 21.68
N ASN A 331 -2.45 10.67 22.14
CA ASN A 331 -2.65 11.87 21.32
C ASN A 331 -4.00 11.86 20.58
N ARG A 332 -5.03 11.26 21.20
CA ARG A 332 -6.38 11.19 20.64
C ARG A 332 -7.24 12.33 21.19
N ASN A 333 -7.71 13.20 20.32
CA ASN A 333 -8.56 14.33 20.71
C ASN A 333 -10.03 13.90 20.87
N SER A 334 -10.41 13.47 22.08
CA SER A 334 -11.74 12.92 22.40
C SER A 334 -12.09 11.61 21.66
N ILE A 335 -13.32 11.14 21.80
CA ILE A 335 -13.78 9.84 21.30
C ILE A 335 -13.80 9.73 19.78
N ASP A 336 -13.91 10.83 19.03
CA ASP A 336 -13.92 10.88 17.55
C ASP A 336 -12.59 11.33 16.92
N ASN A 337 -11.57 11.60 17.75
CA ASN A 337 -10.31 12.23 17.35
C ASN A 337 -10.44 13.64 16.74
N ASN A 338 -11.58 14.31 16.90
CA ASN A 338 -11.87 15.66 16.42
C ASN A 338 -12.48 16.54 17.52
N GLY A 339 -12.27 16.16 18.78
CA GLY A 339 -12.70 16.92 19.94
C GLY A 339 -14.18 16.78 20.26
N PHE A 340 -14.83 15.63 19.99
CA PHE A 340 -16.21 15.37 20.39
C PHE A 340 -16.53 15.91 21.79
N GLN A 341 -17.63 16.65 21.92
CA GLN A 341 -18.06 17.24 23.19
C GLN A 341 -18.64 16.16 24.10
N LEU A 342 -18.07 16.01 25.29
CA LEU A 342 -18.50 15.02 26.27
C LEU A 342 -19.61 15.62 27.13
N ASN A 343 -20.85 15.17 26.91
CA ASN A 343 -22.01 15.57 27.68
C ASN A 343 -22.43 14.45 28.65
N SER A 344 -22.44 14.77 29.94
CA SER A 344 -22.86 13.90 31.04
C SER A 344 -24.19 14.36 31.61
N TYR A 345 -25.11 13.44 31.86
CA TYR A 345 -26.41 13.73 32.47
C TYR A 345 -26.58 12.91 33.76
N VAL A 346 -26.82 13.59 34.88
CA VAL A 346 -26.95 12.98 36.22
C VAL A 346 -28.38 13.16 36.72
N HIS A 347 -28.79 12.36 37.70
CA HIS A 347 -30.17 12.27 38.21
C HIS A 347 -31.15 11.78 37.14
N TYR A 348 -30.75 10.75 36.38
CA TYR A 348 -31.64 10.10 35.43
C TYR A 348 -32.63 9.18 36.14
N SER A 349 -33.93 9.45 35.95
CA SER A 349 -35.02 8.66 36.52
C SER A 349 -34.99 8.57 38.05
N THR A 350 -35.76 7.65 38.64
CA THR A 350 -35.80 7.37 40.08
C THR A 350 -35.47 5.91 40.34
N ASN A 351 -34.64 5.62 41.34
CA ASN A 351 -34.20 4.26 41.70
C ASN A 351 -33.61 3.49 40.51
N TYR A 352 -32.83 4.17 39.68
CA TYR A 352 -32.29 3.62 38.44
C TYR A 352 -30.85 3.17 38.64
N VAL A 353 -30.67 1.85 38.76
CA VAL A 353 -29.35 1.20 38.91
C VAL A 353 -28.80 0.88 37.53
N ASN A 354 -28.44 1.93 36.78
CA ASN A 354 -27.66 1.78 35.56
C ASN A 354 -27.01 3.11 35.15
N ALA A 355 -25.93 3.00 34.37
CA ALA A 355 -25.36 4.08 33.58
C ALA A 355 -25.29 3.60 32.13
N PHE A 356 -25.29 4.54 31.18
CA PHE A 356 -25.19 4.17 29.76
C PHE A 356 -24.70 5.31 28.87
N TRP A 357 -24.01 4.93 27.80
CA TRP A 357 -23.83 5.69 26.57
C TRP A 357 -24.97 5.41 25.59
N ASP A 358 -25.60 6.46 25.06
CA ASP A 358 -26.75 6.32 24.13
C ASP A 358 -26.40 6.54 22.64
N GLY A 359 -25.11 6.66 22.32
CA GLY A 359 -24.62 7.06 20.99
C GLY A 359 -24.28 8.55 20.87
N GLN A 360 -24.62 9.38 21.86
CA GLN A 360 -24.37 10.83 21.84
C GLN A 360 -23.90 11.41 23.18
N LYS A 361 -24.26 10.78 24.29
CA LYS A 361 -24.05 11.31 25.66
C LYS A 361 -23.98 10.18 26.68
N MET A 362 -23.35 10.46 27.81
CA MET A 362 -23.34 9.58 28.98
C MET A 362 -24.47 9.97 29.94
N THR A 363 -25.14 8.97 30.51
CA THR A 363 -26.28 9.17 31.42
C THR A 363 -26.13 8.28 32.64
N TYR A 364 -26.34 8.86 33.83
CA TYR A 364 -26.08 8.21 35.11
C TYR A 364 -27.33 8.24 35.99
N GLY A 365 -27.75 7.07 36.45
CA GLY A 365 -28.81 6.93 37.45
C GLY A 365 -28.32 7.15 38.87
N ASP A 366 -29.24 7.51 39.77
CA ASP A 366 -28.95 7.77 41.18
C ASP A 366 -28.80 6.51 42.05
N GLY A 367 -28.80 5.34 41.42
CA GLY A 367 -28.82 4.05 42.10
C GLY A 367 -30.14 3.83 42.84
N ASP A 368 -30.12 2.98 43.86
CA ASP A 368 -31.28 2.61 44.68
C ASP A 368 -30.88 2.50 46.17
N ASN A 369 -31.53 1.63 46.95
CA ASN A 369 -31.16 1.40 48.36
C ASN A 369 -29.84 0.62 48.52
N SER A 370 -29.38 -0.05 47.46
CA SER A 370 -28.20 -0.91 47.46
C SER A 370 -27.00 -0.20 46.82
N TYR A 371 -27.26 0.66 45.84
CA TYR A 371 -26.23 1.36 45.07
C TYR A 371 -26.38 2.88 45.19
N THR A 372 -25.27 3.59 45.38
CA THR A 372 -25.20 5.04 45.24
C THR A 372 -25.16 5.45 43.75
N PRO A 373 -25.29 6.75 43.41
CA PRO A 373 -25.27 7.20 42.00
C PRO A 373 -24.06 6.68 41.22
N LEU A 374 -24.30 6.21 40.01
CA LEU A 374 -23.34 5.42 39.22
C LEU A 374 -22.32 6.31 38.50
N THR A 375 -21.59 7.13 39.25
CA THR A 375 -20.63 8.12 38.74
C THR A 375 -19.21 7.87 39.24
N SER A 376 -18.87 6.65 39.67
CA SER A 376 -17.48 6.29 39.99
C SER A 376 -16.58 6.43 38.77
N LEU A 377 -15.27 6.64 38.99
CA LEU A 377 -14.35 7.03 37.92
C LEU A 377 -14.24 5.95 36.83
N ASP A 378 -14.19 4.69 37.22
CA ASP A 378 -14.24 3.54 36.31
C ASP A 378 -15.52 3.50 35.48
N ILE A 379 -16.71 3.73 36.08
CA ILE A 379 -17.99 3.79 35.37
C ILE A 379 -18.01 4.98 34.41
N CYS A 380 -17.56 6.17 34.83
CA CYS A 380 -17.46 7.30 33.93
C CYS A 380 -16.53 7.02 32.74
N GLY A 381 -15.38 6.41 32.98
CA GLY A 381 -14.46 5.98 31.93
C GLY A 381 -15.06 4.90 31.02
N HIS A 382 -15.80 3.95 31.58
CA HIS A 382 -16.52 2.89 30.87
C HIS A 382 -17.55 3.51 29.89
N GLU A 383 -18.41 4.42 30.35
CA GLU A 383 -19.42 5.04 29.48
C GLU A 383 -18.82 5.88 28.35
N VAL A 384 -17.77 6.66 28.64
CA VAL A 384 -17.08 7.43 27.59
C VAL A 384 -16.40 6.49 26.58
N THR A 385 -15.93 5.32 27.03
CA THR A 385 -15.27 4.33 26.18
C THR A 385 -16.24 3.63 25.22
N HIS A 386 -17.50 3.42 25.59
CA HIS A 386 -18.50 3.01 24.60
C HIS A 386 -18.57 4.00 23.43
N GLY A 387 -18.46 5.30 23.71
CA GLY A 387 -18.31 6.33 22.68
C GLY A 387 -17.06 6.14 21.82
N LEU A 388 -15.89 5.84 22.42
CA LEU A 388 -14.68 5.52 21.66
C LEU A 388 -14.90 4.32 20.72
N THR A 389 -15.56 3.27 21.22
CA THR A 389 -15.91 2.09 20.43
C THR A 389 -16.83 2.46 19.26
N THR A 390 -17.88 3.27 19.47
CA THR A 390 -18.78 3.75 18.41
C THR A 390 -18.03 4.47 17.27
N PHE A 391 -17.06 5.32 17.59
CA PHE A 391 -16.32 6.10 16.58
C PHE A 391 -15.10 5.37 16.00
N THR A 392 -14.91 4.09 16.32
CA THR A 392 -13.77 3.29 15.83
C THR A 392 -14.20 1.93 15.30
N ALA A 393 -14.13 0.86 16.11
CA ALA A 393 -14.48 -0.49 15.69
C ALA A 393 -15.99 -0.67 15.47
N ASP A 394 -16.82 0.14 16.13
CA ASP A 394 -18.27 0.10 16.09
C ASP A 394 -18.83 -1.30 16.40
N LEU A 395 -18.24 -1.95 17.41
CA LEU A 395 -18.56 -3.32 17.81
C LEU A 395 -20.05 -3.47 18.09
N VAL A 396 -20.71 -4.38 17.37
CA VAL A 396 -22.13 -4.71 17.56
C VAL A 396 -22.33 -5.19 18.98
N TYR A 397 -23.28 -4.57 19.68
CA TYR A 397 -23.58 -4.84 21.07
C TYR A 397 -24.40 -6.14 21.25
N SER A 398 -23.82 -7.26 20.83
CA SER A 398 -24.45 -8.58 20.82
C SER A 398 -23.40 -9.71 20.84
N TYR A 399 -23.63 -10.77 21.61
CA TYR A 399 -22.74 -11.95 21.74
C TYR A 399 -21.26 -11.55 21.94
N GLU A 400 -20.30 -12.18 21.24
CA GLU A 400 -18.88 -11.91 21.50
C GLU A 400 -18.45 -10.49 21.13
N SER A 401 -18.98 -9.90 20.05
CA SER A 401 -18.66 -8.52 19.69
C SER A 401 -19.14 -7.54 20.78
N GLY A 402 -20.30 -7.81 21.36
CA GLY A 402 -20.80 -7.04 22.49
C GLY A 402 -20.00 -7.28 23.77
N ALA A 403 -19.56 -8.51 24.01
CA ALA A 403 -18.69 -8.83 25.15
C ALA A 403 -17.31 -8.17 25.05
N LEU A 404 -16.76 -8.03 23.84
CA LEU A 404 -15.57 -7.22 23.59
C LEU A 404 -15.85 -5.73 23.81
N ASN A 405 -17.01 -5.22 23.37
CA ASN A 405 -17.43 -3.83 23.60
C ASN A 405 -17.45 -3.50 25.10
N GLU A 406 -18.13 -4.32 25.89
CA GLU A 406 -18.14 -4.26 27.37
C GLU A 406 -16.74 -4.35 27.96
N SER A 407 -15.93 -5.31 27.52
CA SER A 407 -14.60 -5.51 28.07
C SER A 407 -13.66 -4.34 27.75
N PHE A 408 -13.71 -3.75 26.56
CA PHE A 408 -12.92 -2.55 26.28
C PHE A 408 -13.34 -1.38 27.17
N SER A 409 -14.63 -1.21 27.43
CA SER A 409 -15.13 -0.21 28.38
C SER A 409 -14.63 -0.47 29.80
N ASP A 410 -14.62 -1.71 30.28
CA ASP A 410 -14.00 -2.07 31.57
C ASP A 410 -12.49 -1.83 31.59
N ILE A 411 -11.77 -2.19 30.52
CA ILE A 411 -10.33 -2.01 30.37
C ILE A 411 -9.96 -0.53 30.50
N PHE A 412 -10.65 0.34 29.78
CA PHE A 412 -10.34 1.77 29.80
C PHE A 412 -10.94 2.50 30.99
N GLY A 413 -12.08 2.06 31.53
CA GLY A 413 -12.58 2.52 32.83
C GLY A 413 -11.54 2.27 33.93
N THR A 414 -11.04 1.03 34.00
CA THR A 414 -9.93 0.64 34.88
C THR A 414 -8.68 1.48 34.61
N ALA A 415 -8.23 1.61 33.36
CA ALA A 415 -7.00 2.37 33.09
C ALA A 415 -7.12 3.87 33.44
N VAL A 416 -8.29 4.47 33.21
CA VAL A 416 -8.63 5.84 33.64
C VAL A 416 -8.66 5.94 35.15
N GLU A 417 -9.14 4.92 35.84
CA GLU A 417 -9.14 4.89 37.29
C GLU A 417 -7.72 4.98 37.88
N TRP A 418 -6.78 4.20 37.35
CA TRP A 418 -5.36 4.29 37.75
C TRP A 418 -4.71 5.61 37.35
N PHE A 419 -5.21 6.25 36.30
CA PHE A 419 -4.71 7.54 35.83
C PHE A 419 -5.19 8.70 36.71
N GLY A 420 -6.45 8.67 37.14
CA GLY A 420 -7.09 9.78 37.85
C GLY A 420 -7.08 9.68 39.38
N LYS A 421 -7.22 8.48 39.96
CA LYS A 421 -7.25 8.32 41.43
C LYS A 421 -5.86 8.47 42.05
N ASN A 422 -5.80 8.79 43.35
CA ASN A 422 -4.53 8.82 44.06
C ASN A 422 -3.92 7.41 44.18
N PRO A 423 -2.59 7.28 44.28
CA PRO A 423 -1.93 5.98 44.41
C PRO A 423 -2.53 5.12 45.54
N GLY A 424 -2.88 3.88 45.22
CA GLY A 424 -3.44 2.91 46.16
C GLY A 424 -4.97 2.93 46.28
N GLN A 425 -5.67 3.83 45.58
CA GLN A 425 -7.14 3.84 45.54
C GLN A 425 -7.72 3.04 44.37
N ALA A 426 -6.97 2.89 43.27
CA ALA A 426 -7.41 2.16 42.09
C ALA A 426 -7.27 0.63 42.27
N ASN A 427 -8.21 -0.13 41.71
CA ASN A 427 -8.22 -1.59 41.82
C ASN A 427 -8.92 -2.29 40.62
N TRP A 428 -8.84 -3.62 40.55
CA TRP A 428 -9.29 -4.42 39.39
C TRP A 428 -10.75 -4.88 39.48
N LEU A 429 -11.57 -4.18 40.26
CA LEU A 429 -13.01 -4.35 40.31
C LEU A 429 -13.67 -3.26 39.45
N ILE A 430 -14.93 -3.50 39.07
CA ILE A 430 -15.75 -2.52 38.36
C ILE A 430 -16.96 -2.20 39.23
N GLY A 431 -17.12 -0.93 39.61
CA GLY A 431 -18.23 -0.39 40.39
C GLY A 431 -18.13 -0.65 41.90
N GLU A 432 -16.95 -0.94 42.46
CA GLU A 432 -16.81 -1.18 43.90
C GLU A 432 -17.17 0.05 44.75
N ASP A 433 -16.91 1.26 44.23
CA ASP A 433 -17.13 2.52 44.93
C ASP A 433 -18.61 2.83 45.18
N ILE A 434 -19.51 2.31 44.34
CA ILE A 434 -20.95 2.60 44.42
C ILE A 434 -21.71 1.70 45.42
N GLY A 435 -20.98 0.90 46.20
CA GLY A 435 -21.48 0.05 47.27
C GLY A 435 -21.17 -1.44 47.09
N SER A 436 -21.15 -1.93 45.85
CA SER A 436 -20.72 -3.29 45.51
C SER A 436 -20.25 -3.36 44.07
N ALA A 437 -19.12 -4.01 43.84
CA ALA A 437 -18.64 -4.27 42.49
C ALA A 437 -19.56 -5.22 41.72
N PHE A 438 -19.61 -5.02 40.41
CA PHE A 438 -20.34 -5.86 39.46
C PHE A 438 -19.45 -6.95 38.87
N ARG A 439 -18.17 -6.64 38.63
CA ARG A 439 -17.23 -7.50 37.91
C ARG A 439 -15.84 -7.42 38.54
N SER A 440 -15.01 -8.40 38.21
CA SER A 440 -13.58 -8.41 38.56
C SER A 440 -12.75 -8.79 37.34
N MET A 441 -11.80 -7.94 36.96
CA MET A 441 -10.83 -8.27 35.90
C MET A 441 -9.76 -9.26 36.42
N LEU A 442 -9.40 -9.14 37.71
CA LEU A 442 -8.46 -10.06 38.38
C LEU A 442 -9.04 -11.47 38.51
N ASN A 443 -10.31 -11.61 38.92
CA ASN A 443 -10.94 -12.90 39.15
C ASN A 443 -12.44 -12.88 38.78
N PRO A 444 -12.77 -12.96 37.48
CA PRO A 444 -14.15 -12.87 36.98
C PRO A 444 -15.11 -13.86 37.65
N LYS A 445 -14.61 -15.04 38.06
CA LYS A 445 -15.42 -16.09 38.69
C LYS A 445 -16.09 -15.68 40.00
N VAL A 446 -15.57 -14.68 40.71
CA VAL A 446 -16.20 -14.17 41.95
C VAL A 446 -17.60 -13.61 41.67
N TYR A 447 -17.83 -13.13 40.45
CA TYR A 447 -19.12 -12.58 39.99
C TYR A 447 -19.84 -13.50 39.01
N SER A 448 -19.44 -14.78 38.94
CA SER A 448 -19.97 -15.77 37.99
C SER A 448 -19.75 -15.39 36.52
N ASP A 449 -18.65 -14.70 36.22
CA ASP A 449 -18.20 -14.44 34.86
C ASP A 449 -17.07 -15.42 34.45
N PRO A 450 -16.99 -15.83 33.18
CA PRO A 450 -15.90 -16.66 32.67
C PRO A 450 -14.59 -15.88 32.62
N HIS A 451 -13.50 -16.53 33.03
CA HIS A 451 -12.13 -16.06 32.81
C HIS A 451 -11.41 -16.82 31.68
N THR A 452 -12.06 -17.84 31.13
CA THR A 452 -11.55 -18.70 30.05
C THR A 452 -12.64 -18.83 28.99
N TYR A 453 -12.28 -18.68 27.72
CA TYR A 453 -13.17 -18.79 26.57
C TYR A 453 -13.83 -20.18 26.54
N LEU A 454 -15.17 -20.21 26.46
CA LEU A 454 -16.00 -21.41 26.58
C LEU A 454 -15.81 -22.21 27.89
N GLY A 455 -15.19 -21.59 28.89
CA GLY A 455 -14.89 -22.19 30.19
C GLY A 455 -16.05 -22.14 31.17
N GLN A 456 -15.72 -22.25 32.46
CA GLN A 456 -16.70 -22.18 33.53
C GLN A 456 -17.41 -20.82 33.52
N TYR A 457 -18.73 -20.84 33.67
CA TYR A 457 -19.62 -19.67 33.63
C TYR A 457 -19.81 -19.00 32.25
N TRP A 458 -19.32 -19.62 31.17
CA TRP A 458 -19.60 -19.13 29.82
C TRP A 458 -21.11 -19.09 29.52
N TYR A 459 -21.58 -17.93 29.03
CA TYR A 459 -22.99 -17.72 28.72
C TYR A 459 -23.30 -17.93 27.24
N VAL A 460 -24.39 -18.66 26.95
CA VAL A 460 -24.81 -19.03 25.57
C VAL A 460 -26.26 -18.64 25.24
N GLY A 461 -26.98 -18.01 26.17
CA GLY A 461 -28.38 -17.64 25.98
C GLY A 461 -28.57 -16.31 25.24
N PRO A 462 -29.81 -15.86 25.01
CA PRO A 462 -30.10 -14.59 24.34
C PRO A 462 -30.25 -13.40 25.29
N ASN A 463 -30.35 -13.62 26.61
CA ASN A 463 -30.47 -12.51 27.56
C ASN A 463 -29.15 -11.74 27.60
N ASP A 464 -29.22 -10.50 28.09
CA ASP A 464 -28.04 -9.63 28.14
C ASP A 464 -27.34 -9.53 26.76
N ASN A 465 -28.16 -9.43 25.72
CA ASN A 465 -27.74 -9.41 24.32
C ASN A 465 -26.82 -10.56 23.90
N GLY A 466 -26.90 -11.73 24.53
CA GLY A 466 -25.92 -12.81 24.30
C GLY A 466 -24.86 -12.92 25.39
N GLY A 467 -25.12 -12.37 26.59
CA GLY A 467 -24.20 -12.36 27.72
C GLY A 467 -23.02 -11.42 27.53
N VAL A 468 -23.27 -10.22 27.00
CA VAL A 468 -22.20 -9.24 26.74
C VAL A 468 -21.47 -8.85 28.03
N HIS A 469 -22.19 -8.61 29.12
CA HIS A 469 -21.57 -8.26 30.39
C HIS A 469 -20.90 -9.48 31.03
N THR A 470 -21.50 -10.67 30.90
CA THR A 470 -20.92 -11.91 31.46
C THR A 470 -19.65 -12.31 30.74
N ASN A 471 -19.71 -12.52 29.43
CA ASN A 471 -18.58 -13.05 28.65
C ASN A 471 -17.40 -12.05 28.57
N SER A 472 -17.63 -10.75 28.80
CA SER A 472 -16.58 -9.71 28.91
C SER A 472 -15.43 -10.13 29.85
N GLY A 473 -15.74 -10.93 30.87
CA GLY A 473 -14.79 -11.49 31.83
C GLY A 473 -13.55 -12.14 31.21
N VAL A 474 -13.67 -12.73 30.00
CA VAL A 474 -12.55 -13.37 29.30
C VAL A 474 -11.49 -12.34 28.88
N GLN A 475 -11.91 -11.25 28.21
CA GLN A 475 -10.95 -10.23 27.78
C GLN A 475 -10.54 -9.31 28.95
N ASN A 476 -11.41 -9.13 29.95
CA ASN A 476 -11.05 -8.46 31.20
C ASN A 476 -9.89 -9.18 31.89
N HIS A 477 -9.99 -10.52 31.99
CA HIS A 477 -8.92 -11.32 32.56
C HIS A 477 -7.65 -11.31 31.70
N TRP A 478 -7.79 -11.32 30.37
CA TRP A 478 -6.66 -11.17 29.46
C TRP A 478 -5.89 -9.88 29.72
N PHE A 479 -6.58 -8.75 29.84
CA PHE A 479 -5.94 -7.46 30.05
C PHE A 479 -5.25 -7.37 31.42
N TYR A 480 -5.89 -7.93 32.46
CA TYR A 480 -5.27 -8.08 33.78
C TYR A 480 -3.96 -8.90 33.69
N ARG A 481 -4.01 -10.08 33.04
CA ARG A 481 -2.85 -10.96 32.90
C ARG A 481 -1.74 -10.33 32.08
N LEU A 482 -2.07 -9.61 31.02
CA LEU A 482 -1.10 -8.87 30.23
C LEU A 482 -0.43 -7.77 31.05
N SER A 483 -1.22 -7.02 31.83
CA SER A 483 -0.73 -5.90 32.64
C SER A 483 0.13 -6.34 33.82
N VAL A 484 -0.33 -7.32 34.60
CA VAL A 484 0.25 -7.70 35.90
C VAL A 484 1.06 -8.99 35.82
N GLY A 485 0.70 -9.90 34.92
CA GLY A 485 1.28 -11.24 34.82
C GLY A 485 0.64 -12.26 35.77
N GLY A 486 1.37 -13.34 36.01
CA GLY A 486 0.99 -14.46 36.86
C GLY A 486 1.07 -15.81 36.14
N SER A 487 0.94 -16.87 36.92
CA SER A 487 0.97 -18.25 36.45
C SER A 487 -0.24 -19.03 36.95
N GLY A 488 -0.68 -20.03 36.20
CA GLY A 488 -1.80 -20.87 36.61
C GLY A 488 -2.18 -21.90 35.55
N THR A 489 -3.37 -22.46 35.72
CA THR A 489 -4.02 -23.36 34.76
C THR A 489 -5.40 -22.83 34.46
N ASN A 490 -5.75 -22.70 33.18
CA ASN A 490 -7.07 -22.23 32.77
C ASN A 490 -8.11 -23.37 32.80
N ASP A 491 -9.37 -23.08 32.45
CA ASP A 491 -10.44 -24.09 32.51
C ASP A 491 -10.29 -25.23 31.48
N ASN A 492 -9.42 -25.05 30.47
CA ASN A 492 -9.10 -26.07 29.47
C ASN A 492 -8.00 -27.05 29.94
N GLY A 493 -7.40 -26.80 31.11
CA GLY A 493 -6.25 -27.57 31.60
C GLY A 493 -4.89 -27.09 31.07
N ASP A 494 -4.86 -25.96 30.35
CA ASP A 494 -3.65 -25.36 29.82
C ASP A 494 -2.89 -24.60 30.92
N SER A 495 -1.62 -24.96 31.12
CA SER A 495 -0.75 -24.26 32.06
C SER A 495 -0.09 -23.06 31.40
N TYR A 496 -0.12 -21.90 32.07
CA TYR A 496 0.46 -20.66 31.56
C TYR A 496 1.35 -19.99 32.61
N ASN A 497 2.32 -19.22 32.13
CA ASN A 497 3.16 -18.34 32.94
C ASN A 497 3.42 -17.05 32.15
N ILE A 498 2.98 -15.91 32.70
CA ILE A 498 3.01 -14.62 32.03
C ILE A 498 3.79 -13.65 32.93
N SER A 499 4.81 -13.03 32.38
CA SER A 499 5.42 -11.83 32.97
C SER A 499 4.61 -10.61 32.51
N GLY A 500 4.12 -9.79 33.44
CA GLY A 500 3.33 -8.61 33.10
C GLY A 500 4.16 -7.55 32.37
N ILE A 501 3.55 -6.88 31.40
CA ILE A 501 4.20 -5.79 30.63
C ILE A 501 3.88 -4.39 31.18
N GLY A 502 3.05 -4.31 32.22
CA GLY A 502 2.59 -3.07 32.84
C GLY A 502 1.39 -2.42 32.14
N MET A 503 0.60 -1.67 32.91
CA MET A 503 -0.65 -1.02 32.48
C MET A 503 -0.47 -0.16 31.23
N ALA A 504 0.59 0.66 31.16
CA ALA A 504 0.79 1.56 30.02
C ALA A 504 0.96 0.82 28.68
N LYS A 505 1.74 -0.28 28.65
CA LYS A 505 1.96 -1.06 27.43
C LYS A 505 0.75 -1.92 27.08
N ALA A 506 0.13 -2.54 28.07
CA ALA A 506 -1.11 -3.29 27.87
C ALA A 506 -2.23 -2.38 27.33
N GLY A 507 -2.39 -1.19 27.91
CA GLY A 507 -3.33 -0.15 27.47
C GLY A 507 -3.08 0.29 26.03
N ALA A 508 -1.82 0.51 25.63
CA ALA A 508 -1.47 0.84 24.25
C ALA A 508 -1.82 -0.27 23.25
N ILE A 509 -1.60 -1.54 23.62
CA ILE A 509 -2.00 -2.70 22.80
C ILE A 509 -3.51 -2.75 22.66
N ALA A 510 -4.25 -2.66 23.78
CA ALA A 510 -5.70 -2.67 23.78
C ALA A 510 -6.29 -1.50 22.96
N PHE A 511 -5.70 -0.32 23.08
CA PHE A 511 -6.15 0.88 22.37
C PHE A 511 -5.94 0.75 20.86
N ARG A 512 -4.78 0.29 20.42
CA ARG A 512 -4.54 0.04 18.99
C ARG A 512 -5.39 -1.11 18.46
N ASN A 513 -5.62 -2.15 19.24
CA ASN A 513 -6.53 -3.25 18.89
C ASN A 513 -7.93 -2.72 18.57
N LEU A 514 -8.53 -1.97 19.50
CA LEU A 514 -9.86 -1.37 19.33
C LEU A 514 -9.90 -0.33 18.21
N THR A 515 -8.96 0.61 18.18
CA THR A 515 -9.10 1.82 17.34
C THR A 515 -8.59 1.68 15.91
N VAL A 516 -7.81 0.65 15.60
CA VAL A 516 -7.17 0.49 14.28
C VAL A 516 -7.63 -0.76 13.55
N TYR A 517 -7.90 -1.86 14.25
CA TYR A 517 -8.06 -3.17 13.61
C TYR A 517 -9.42 -3.81 13.73
N LEU A 518 -10.07 -3.71 14.90
CA LEU A 518 -11.35 -4.36 15.10
C LEU A 518 -12.44 -3.69 14.25
N SER A 519 -13.46 -4.48 13.93
CA SER A 519 -14.61 -4.10 13.13
C SER A 519 -15.90 -4.55 13.80
N GLN A 520 -17.04 -4.11 13.30
CA GLN A 520 -18.35 -4.28 13.93
C GLN A 520 -18.65 -5.72 14.41
N ASN A 521 -18.24 -6.74 13.65
CA ASN A 521 -18.54 -8.15 13.95
C ASN A 521 -17.35 -8.92 14.53
N SER A 522 -16.30 -8.24 14.98
CA SER A 522 -15.11 -8.91 15.51
C SER A 522 -15.45 -9.80 16.72
N GLN A 523 -14.86 -10.99 16.73
CA GLN A 523 -15.02 -12.04 17.74
C GLN A 523 -13.73 -12.17 18.58
N TYR A 524 -13.68 -13.05 19.60
CA TYR A 524 -12.46 -13.19 20.43
C TYR A 524 -11.22 -13.60 19.62
N ALA A 525 -11.39 -14.41 18.57
CA ALA A 525 -10.30 -14.80 17.68
C ALA A 525 -9.70 -13.59 16.94
N ASP A 526 -10.54 -12.65 16.51
CA ASP A 526 -10.10 -11.39 15.88
C ASP A 526 -9.40 -10.50 16.91
N ALA A 527 -9.99 -10.33 18.10
CA ALA A 527 -9.40 -9.56 19.19
C ALA A 527 -8.00 -10.08 19.57
N ARG A 528 -7.80 -11.41 19.58
CA ARG A 528 -6.48 -12.01 19.76
C ARG A 528 -5.53 -11.67 18.64
N PHE A 529 -5.92 -11.96 17.39
CA PHE A 529 -5.06 -11.75 16.24
C PHE A 529 -4.60 -10.28 16.16
N TYR A 530 -5.53 -9.35 16.31
CA TYR A 530 -5.25 -7.92 16.20
C TYR A 530 -4.58 -7.33 17.44
N ALA A 531 -4.75 -7.89 18.64
CA ALA A 531 -3.91 -7.55 19.79
C ALA A 531 -2.44 -7.93 19.55
N ILE A 532 -2.18 -9.10 18.95
CA ILE A 532 -0.82 -9.54 18.61
C ILE A 532 -0.25 -8.62 17.53
N LYS A 533 -1.02 -8.31 16.48
CA LYS A 533 -0.63 -7.32 15.46
C LYS A 533 -0.34 -5.94 16.05
N ALA A 534 -1.16 -5.47 17.00
CA ALA A 534 -0.94 -4.22 17.70
C ALA A 534 0.38 -4.24 18.50
N ALA A 535 0.68 -5.34 19.19
CA ALA A 535 1.95 -5.50 19.90
C ALA A 535 3.15 -5.52 18.93
N GLU A 536 3.03 -6.19 17.78
CA GLU A 536 4.08 -6.23 16.75
C GLU A 536 4.34 -4.84 16.17
N ASP A 537 3.28 -4.07 15.89
CA ASP A 537 3.39 -2.70 15.37
C ASP A 537 4.05 -1.75 16.37
N LEU A 538 3.74 -1.89 17.67
CA LEU A 538 4.23 -0.99 18.72
C LEU A 538 5.63 -1.35 19.20
N TYR A 539 5.98 -2.64 19.24
CA TYR A 539 7.19 -3.13 19.91
C TYR A 539 8.08 -4.01 19.03
N GLY A 540 7.63 -4.36 17.82
CA GLY A 540 8.34 -5.24 16.88
C GLY A 540 7.96 -6.71 17.04
N ALA A 541 8.07 -7.46 15.95
CA ALA A 541 7.87 -8.91 15.95
C ALA A 541 8.83 -9.60 16.93
N CYS A 542 8.34 -10.62 17.64
CA CYS A 542 9.09 -11.35 18.67
C CYS A 542 9.69 -10.50 19.80
N SER A 543 9.10 -9.32 20.04
CA SER A 543 9.34 -8.59 21.28
C SER A 543 8.76 -9.34 22.47
N PHE A 544 9.27 -8.99 23.66
CA PHE A 544 8.72 -9.46 24.92
C PHE A 544 7.21 -9.15 25.01
N GLU A 545 6.78 -7.98 24.54
CA GLU A 545 5.38 -7.58 24.52
C GLU A 545 4.50 -8.45 23.62
N VAL A 546 5.00 -8.87 22.45
CA VAL A 546 4.29 -9.80 21.55
C VAL A 546 4.16 -11.19 22.19
N GLU A 547 5.22 -11.69 22.80
CA GLU A 547 5.20 -12.95 23.55
C GLU A 547 4.17 -12.90 24.68
N GLN A 548 4.25 -11.88 25.53
CA GLN A 548 3.36 -11.76 26.68
C GLN A 548 1.90 -11.51 26.27
N CYS A 549 1.65 -10.73 25.21
CA CYS A 549 0.31 -10.53 24.64
C CYS A 549 -0.29 -11.85 24.14
N THR A 550 0.50 -12.63 23.41
CA THR A 550 0.07 -13.95 22.89
C THR A 550 -0.20 -14.93 24.02
N ASN A 551 0.71 -15.00 25.00
CA ASN A 551 0.59 -15.89 26.15
C ASN A 551 -0.56 -15.50 27.10
N ALA A 552 -0.88 -14.21 27.21
CA ALA A 552 -2.08 -13.75 27.90
C ALA A 552 -3.37 -14.24 27.24
N TRP A 553 -3.44 -14.23 25.90
CA TRP A 553 -4.61 -14.78 25.19
C TRP A 553 -4.72 -16.30 25.35
N TYR A 554 -3.58 -17.00 25.33
CA TYR A 554 -3.52 -18.43 25.64
C TYR A 554 -4.02 -18.73 27.06
N ALA A 555 -3.65 -17.91 28.06
CA ALA A 555 -4.10 -18.07 29.43
C ALA A 555 -5.62 -17.95 29.60
N VAL A 556 -6.30 -17.19 28.74
CA VAL A 556 -7.77 -17.09 28.74
C VAL A 556 -8.42 -18.03 27.73
N GLY A 557 -7.68 -19.01 27.19
CA GLY A 557 -8.22 -20.08 26.34
C GLY A 557 -8.44 -19.71 24.88
N VAL A 558 -7.85 -18.62 24.39
CA VAL A 558 -7.97 -18.20 23.00
C VAL A 558 -6.63 -18.42 22.26
N GLY A 559 -6.64 -19.36 21.31
CA GLY A 559 -5.50 -19.71 20.47
C GLY A 559 -4.34 -20.38 21.22
N GLY A 560 -3.21 -20.59 20.52
CA GLY A 560 -2.04 -21.29 21.08
C GLY A 560 -1.03 -20.36 21.77
N VAL A 561 -0.10 -21.00 22.52
CA VAL A 561 1.09 -20.37 23.12
C VAL A 561 1.96 -19.70 22.06
N TYR A 562 2.70 -18.66 22.46
CA TYR A 562 3.68 -18.00 21.61
C TYR A 562 4.77 -18.97 21.11
N GLN A 563 5.14 -18.86 19.83
CA GLN A 563 6.25 -19.58 19.23
C GLN A 563 7.21 -18.60 18.56
N ALA A 564 8.43 -18.49 19.11
CA ALA A 564 9.49 -17.62 18.60
C ALA A 564 10.25 -18.27 17.44
N ILE A 565 9.59 -18.55 16.31
CA ILE A 565 10.25 -19.16 15.14
C ILE A 565 10.08 -18.32 13.87
N VAL A 566 11.18 -18.19 13.13
CA VAL A 566 11.16 -17.74 11.73
C VAL A 566 10.59 -18.84 10.86
N ILE A 567 9.72 -18.49 9.91
CA ILE A 567 9.26 -19.42 8.86
C ILE A 567 9.70 -18.86 7.50
N PRO A 568 10.81 -19.34 6.93
CA PRO A 568 11.34 -18.83 5.68
C PRO A 568 10.52 -19.37 4.50
N ASN A 569 10.08 -18.48 3.61
CA ASN A 569 9.38 -18.89 2.39
C ASN A 569 9.54 -17.84 1.27
N PHE A 570 9.42 -18.29 0.02
CA PHE A 570 9.44 -17.41 -1.16
C PHE A 570 8.76 -18.03 -2.38
N ALA A 571 8.53 -17.21 -3.40
CA ALA A 571 8.10 -17.61 -4.74
C ALA A 571 8.94 -16.90 -5.84
N ALA A 572 8.80 -17.34 -7.09
CA ALA A 572 9.42 -16.71 -8.25
C ALA A 572 8.37 -16.54 -9.37
N ASN A 573 8.52 -15.48 -10.18
CA ASN A 573 7.61 -15.20 -11.30
C ASN A 573 7.69 -16.22 -12.44
N SER A 574 8.84 -16.85 -12.64
CA SER A 574 9.07 -17.92 -13.61
C SER A 574 10.25 -18.78 -13.16
N THR A 575 10.15 -20.08 -13.38
CA THR A 575 11.14 -21.08 -12.94
C THR A 575 11.83 -21.79 -14.12
N THR A 576 11.40 -21.52 -15.35
CA THR A 576 11.88 -22.19 -16.56
C THR A 576 12.22 -21.19 -17.68
N SER A 577 13.30 -21.46 -18.41
CA SER A 577 13.66 -20.72 -19.63
C SER A 577 14.39 -21.59 -20.64
N CYS A 578 14.25 -21.26 -21.92
CA CYS A 578 14.99 -21.87 -23.02
C CYS A 578 16.20 -21.04 -23.48
N THR A 579 16.37 -19.83 -22.95
CA THR A 579 17.39 -18.87 -23.38
C THR A 579 18.05 -18.19 -22.19
N VAL A 580 19.25 -17.67 -22.43
CA VAL A 580 19.99 -16.79 -21.53
C VAL A 580 20.24 -15.43 -22.21
N PRO A 581 20.33 -14.31 -21.47
CA PRO A 581 20.15 -14.19 -20.02
C PRO A 581 18.69 -14.34 -19.57
N PHE A 582 18.46 -15.03 -18.45
CA PHE A 582 17.13 -15.24 -17.86
C PHE A 582 16.99 -14.49 -16.54
N THR A 583 16.14 -13.46 -16.52
CA THR A 583 15.87 -12.65 -15.33
C THR A 583 14.64 -13.17 -14.58
N VAL A 584 14.84 -13.53 -13.31
CA VAL A 584 13.81 -14.03 -12.39
C VAL A 584 13.58 -13.01 -11.28
N SER A 585 12.32 -12.67 -11.02
CA SER A 585 11.90 -11.86 -9.87
C SER A 585 11.39 -12.77 -8.76
N PHE A 586 12.05 -12.71 -7.61
CA PHE A 586 11.70 -13.45 -6.41
C PHE A 586 10.82 -12.61 -5.48
N ASN A 587 9.85 -13.25 -4.83
CA ASN A 587 8.96 -12.65 -3.85
C ASN A 587 9.14 -13.39 -2.52
N ASN A 588 9.63 -12.68 -1.50
CA ASN A 588 9.74 -13.23 -0.15
C ASN A 588 8.39 -13.25 0.56
N THR A 589 8.04 -14.40 1.12
CA THR A 589 6.81 -14.64 1.90
C THR A 589 7.11 -15.17 3.30
N SER A 590 8.35 -14.98 3.78
CA SER A 590 8.77 -15.41 5.11
C SER A 590 8.01 -14.67 6.22
N THR A 591 7.76 -15.35 7.34
CA THR A 591 7.20 -14.73 8.55
C THR A 591 8.27 -14.59 9.63
N ASN A 592 8.08 -13.61 10.52
CA ASN A 592 8.96 -13.34 11.65
C ASN A 592 10.43 -13.07 11.26
N ALA A 593 10.70 -12.55 10.06
CA ALA A 593 12.05 -12.26 9.57
C ALA A 593 12.22 -10.78 9.21
N SER A 594 13.41 -10.24 9.49
CA SER A 594 13.78 -8.83 9.25
C SER A 594 14.91 -8.68 8.23
N THR A 595 15.80 -9.66 8.15
CA THR A 595 16.90 -9.66 7.18
C THR A 595 16.92 -10.96 6.39
N PHE A 596 17.45 -10.86 5.16
CA PHE A 596 17.36 -11.92 4.17
C PHE A 596 18.71 -12.10 3.50
N ASN A 597 19.10 -13.34 3.28
CA ASN A 597 20.29 -13.68 2.50
C ASN A 597 19.94 -14.76 1.49
N TRP A 598 20.04 -14.40 0.22
CA TRP A 598 19.71 -15.22 -0.93
C TRP A 598 20.96 -15.83 -1.53
N SER A 599 20.86 -17.10 -1.92
CA SER A 599 21.82 -17.78 -2.79
C SER A 599 21.06 -18.36 -3.98
N PHE A 600 21.46 -17.98 -5.19
CA PHE A 600 20.77 -18.37 -6.42
C PHE A 600 21.32 -19.65 -7.07
N GLY A 601 22.36 -20.25 -6.50
CA GLY A 601 22.88 -21.57 -6.92
C GLY A 601 23.96 -21.53 -8.00
N ASP A 602 24.23 -20.38 -8.60
CA ASP A 602 25.31 -20.12 -9.57
C ASP A 602 26.51 -19.37 -8.95
N GLY A 603 26.50 -19.19 -7.63
CA GLY A 603 27.47 -18.39 -6.88
C GLY A 603 27.02 -16.95 -6.62
N GLY A 604 25.95 -16.48 -7.24
CA GLY A 604 25.34 -15.18 -6.95
C GLY A 604 24.45 -15.18 -5.70
N GLY A 605 24.26 -14.00 -5.14
CA GLY A 605 23.41 -13.80 -3.96
C GLY A 605 22.85 -12.37 -3.85
N SER A 606 21.98 -12.16 -2.87
CA SER A 606 21.35 -10.86 -2.61
C SER A 606 20.93 -10.75 -1.14
N THR A 607 20.80 -9.51 -0.64
CA THR A 607 20.23 -9.21 0.69
C THR A 607 18.93 -8.42 0.63
N GLN A 608 18.41 -8.16 -0.57
CA GLN A 608 17.12 -7.49 -0.75
C GLN A 608 15.98 -8.38 -0.23
N ILE A 609 14.91 -7.76 0.24
CA ILE A 609 13.70 -8.48 0.70
C ILE A 609 13.15 -9.37 -0.42
N SER A 610 12.97 -8.80 -1.62
CA SER A 610 12.47 -9.49 -2.81
C SER A 610 13.33 -9.12 -4.02
N PRO A 611 14.38 -9.91 -4.35
CA PRO A 611 15.35 -9.56 -5.39
C PRO A 611 14.88 -9.91 -6.81
N SER A 612 15.40 -9.19 -7.81
CA SER A 612 15.42 -9.62 -9.21
C SER A 612 16.85 -10.07 -9.56
N TYR A 613 16.99 -11.26 -10.14
CA TYR A 613 18.29 -11.89 -10.42
C TYR A 613 18.35 -12.47 -11.83
N THR A 614 19.50 -12.30 -12.51
CA THR A 614 19.70 -12.70 -13.91
C THR A 614 20.72 -13.84 -14.01
N TYR A 615 20.28 -14.99 -14.51
CA TYR A 615 21.13 -16.12 -14.84
C TYR A 615 21.68 -15.99 -16.25
N ASN A 616 23.01 -16.04 -16.40
CA ASN A 616 23.69 -15.87 -17.69
C ASN A 616 24.10 -17.19 -18.36
N GLN A 617 23.94 -18.32 -17.67
CA GLN A 617 24.30 -19.65 -18.18
C GLN A 617 23.13 -20.61 -18.04
N ALA A 618 23.00 -21.53 -19.00
CA ALA A 618 22.06 -22.64 -18.89
C ALA A 618 22.46 -23.58 -17.75
N GLY A 619 21.47 -24.20 -17.11
CA GLY A 619 21.70 -25.05 -15.95
C GLY A 619 20.47 -25.18 -15.07
N THR A 620 20.61 -26.00 -14.03
CA THR A 620 19.58 -26.20 -13.00
C THR A 620 20.12 -25.68 -11.68
N TYR A 621 19.40 -24.74 -11.07
CA TYR A 621 19.86 -23.99 -9.91
C TYR A 621 18.95 -24.21 -8.69
N ASN A 622 19.59 -24.46 -7.54
CA ASN A 622 18.92 -24.49 -6.24
C ASN A 622 18.90 -23.06 -5.67
N VAL A 623 17.73 -22.59 -5.26
CA VAL A 623 17.59 -21.27 -4.63
C VAL A 623 17.40 -21.44 -3.13
N LYS A 624 18.25 -20.78 -2.34
CA LYS A 624 18.18 -20.76 -0.88
C LYS A 624 17.89 -19.36 -0.38
N LEU A 625 16.98 -19.27 0.58
CA LEU A 625 16.71 -18.08 1.37
C LEU A 625 17.02 -18.39 2.83
N VAL A 626 17.94 -17.65 3.44
CA VAL A 626 18.10 -17.58 4.89
C VAL A 626 17.36 -16.34 5.37
N ALA A 627 16.46 -16.53 6.33
CA ALA A 627 15.67 -15.47 6.92
C ALA A 627 16.02 -15.37 8.41
N ASP A 628 16.37 -14.17 8.85
CA ASP A 628 16.81 -13.89 10.22
C ASP A 628 15.81 -12.92 10.87
N GLY A 629 15.18 -13.41 11.94
CA GLY A 629 14.19 -12.71 12.75
C GLY A 629 14.76 -12.06 14.00
N GLY A 630 16.09 -12.03 14.17
CA GLY A 630 16.74 -11.59 15.39
C GLY A 630 16.33 -12.48 16.56
N ASN A 631 15.46 -11.96 17.43
CA ASN A 631 14.95 -12.69 18.59
C ASN A 631 14.10 -13.91 18.20
N CYS A 632 13.50 -13.93 16.99
CA CYS A 632 12.78 -15.09 16.48
C CYS A 632 13.71 -16.23 16.01
N GLY A 633 15.03 -16.05 16.12
CA GLY A 633 16.04 -16.95 15.58
C GLY A 633 16.27 -16.78 14.09
N ILE A 634 16.95 -17.76 13.51
CA ILE A 634 17.32 -17.79 12.09
C ILE A 634 16.86 -19.14 11.55
N ASP A 635 16.20 -19.12 10.39
CA ASP A 635 15.87 -20.34 9.66
C ASP A 635 16.11 -20.15 8.16
N SER A 636 16.13 -21.25 7.39
CA SER A 636 16.30 -21.19 5.95
C SER A 636 15.47 -22.21 5.20
N ILE A 637 15.06 -21.84 3.99
CA ILE A 637 14.43 -22.74 3.03
C ILE A 637 15.29 -22.84 1.78
N THR A 638 15.46 -24.07 1.27
CA THR A 638 16.10 -24.33 -0.02
C THR A 638 15.10 -25.00 -0.94
N LYS A 639 14.82 -24.39 -2.09
CA LYS A 639 14.07 -25.02 -3.17
C LYS A 639 15.06 -25.62 -4.14
N ASN A 640 15.10 -26.95 -4.17
CA ASN A 640 15.97 -27.71 -5.07
C ASN A 640 15.44 -27.69 -6.50
N THR A 641 16.35 -27.66 -7.48
CA THR A 641 16.06 -27.62 -8.91
C THR A 641 14.99 -26.58 -9.27
N TYR A 642 15.06 -25.42 -8.62
CA TYR A 642 13.97 -24.45 -8.64
C TYR A 642 13.99 -23.57 -9.88
N ILE A 643 15.17 -23.21 -10.39
CA ILE A 643 15.31 -22.53 -11.68
C ILE A 643 15.97 -23.50 -12.67
N VAL A 644 15.33 -23.72 -13.81
CA VAL A 644 15.81 -24.61 -14.87
C VAL A 644 15.91 -23.84 -16.17
N ILE A 645 17.13 -23.72 -16.70
CA ILE A 645 17.40 -23.05 -17.96
C ILE A 645 17.98 -24.10 -18.92
N ASN A 646 17.22 -24.45 -19.95
CA ASN A 646 17.60 -25.47 -20.92
C ASN A 646 17.78 -24.86 -22.31
N THR A 647 19.02 -24.56 -22.68
CA THR A 647 19.37 -24.17 -24.05
C THR A 647 19.84 -25.42 -24.82
N PRO A 648 19.15 -25.86 -25.88
CA PRO A 648 19.61 -26.99 -26.68
C PRO A 648 21.00 -26.70 -27.25
N PRO A 649 21.92 -27.68 -27.26
CA PRO A 649 23.22 -27.49 -27.87
C PRO A 649 23.07 -27.29 -29.38
N VAL A 650 23.88 -26.40 -29.95
CA VAL A 650 23.99 -26.18 -31.39
C VAL A 650 24.38 -27.51 -32.07
N PRO A 651 23.65 -27.97 -33.11
CA PRO A 651 23.93 -29.23 -33.76
C PRO A 651 25.27 -29.19 -34.52
N THR A 652 25.91 -30.33 -34.67
CA THR A 652 27.05 -30.45 -35.60
C THR A 652 26.55 -30.92 -36.95
N SER A 653 27.16 -30.44 -38.03
CA SER A 653 26.79 -30.84 -39.39
C SER A 653 28.03 -31.08 -40.26
N VAL A 654 27.84 -31.93 -41.27
CA VAL A 654 28.85 -32.27 -42.28
C VAL A 654 28.24 -32.01 -43.66
N GLY A 655 28.95 -31.21 -44.44
CA GLY A 655 28.62 -30.89 -45.82
C GLY A 655 28.89 -32.05 -46.78
N ASP A 656 28.53 -31.86 -48.04
CA ASP A 656 28.79 -32.82 -49.11
C ASP A 656 29.24 -32.09 -50.38
N SER A 657 30.04 -32.76 -51.21
CA SER A 657 30.64 -32.19 -52.43
C SER A 657 30.13 -32.92 -53.67
N VAL A 658 29.54 -32.16 -54.59
CA VAL A 658 28.89 -32.72 -55.79
C VAL A 658 29.24 -31.95 -57.05
N CYS A 659 29.05 -32.61 -58.20
CA CYS A 659 29.15 -31.96 -59.50
C CYS A 659 27.94 -31.05 -59.77
N THR A 660 28.10 -30.09 -60.68
CA THR A 660 26.99 -29.28 -61.20
C THR A 660 25.82 -30.15 -61.68
N ASN A 661 24.60 -29.78 -61.31
CA ASN A 661 23.33 -30.50 -61.55
C ASN A 661 23.14 -31.83 -60.80
N GLN A 662 23.94 -32.11 -59.76
CA GLN A 662 23.69 -33.23 -58.84
C GLN A 662 23.15 -32.74 -57.48
N THR A 663 22.59 -33.67 -56.71
CA THR A 663 22.04 -33.44 -55.36
C THR A 663 23.07 -33.82 -54.31
N ALA A 664 23.29 -32.97 -53.31
CA ALA A 664 24.17 -33.24 -52.17
C ALA A 664 23.39 -33.88 -51.01
N THR A 665 24.01 -34.75 -50.22
CA THR A 665 23.44 -35.33 -49.01
C THR A 665 24.16 -34.82 -47.77
N LEU A 666 23.55 -33.86 -47.09
CA LEU A 666 24.08 -33.26 -45.87
C LEU A 666 23.70 -34.10 -44.66
N THR A 667 24.58 -34.16 -43.66
CA THR A 667 24.31 -34.90 -42.42
C THR A 667 24.47 -34.00 -41.19
N ALA A 668 23.70 -34.28 -40.14
CA ALA A 668 23.77 -33.54 -38.88
C ALA A 668 23.54 -34.46 -37.67
N SER A 669 24.09 -34.06 -36.52
CA SER A 669 23.89 -34.72 -35.23
C SER A 669 23.56 -33.71 -34.13
N GLY A 670 22.60 -34.07 -33.27
CA GLY A 670 22.12 -33.26 -32.15
C GLY A 670 21.24 -34.09 -31.22
N SER A 671 20.96 -33.56 -30.02
CA SER A 671 20.25 -34.27 -28.95
C SER A 671 18.72 -34.18 -29.04
N GLY A 672 18.18 -33.38 -29.95
CA GLY A 672 16.75 -33.13 -30.13
C GLY A 672 16.32 -33.27 -31.60
N ASN A 673 15.19 -32.66 -31.94
CA ASN A 673 14.65 -32.67 -33.29
C ASN A 673 15.48 -31.74 -34.20
N LEU A 674 16.05 -32.32 -35.26
CA LEU A 674 16.84 -31.58 -36.24
C LEU A 674 15.95 -31.10 -37.39
N THR A 675 16.00 -29.79 -37.69
CA THR A 675 15.24 -29.18 -38.79
C THR A 675 16.18 -28.40 -39.71
N TRP A 676 16.06 -28.61 -41.02
CA TRP A 676 16.89 -27.98 -42.05
C TRP A 676 16.16 -26.82 -42.72
N TYR A 677 16.91 -25.75 -43.02
CA TYR A 677 16.43 -24.50 -43.59
C TYR A 677 17.32 -24.00 -44.73
N ASP A 678 16.73 -23.20 -45.61
CA ASP A 678 17.43 -22.53 -46.74
C ASP A 678 18.08 -21.19 -46.35
N ALA A 679 17.94 -20.72 -45.10
CA ALA A 679 18.54 -19.48 -44.60
C ALA A 679 18.95 -19.54 -43.12
N GLN A 680 19.93 -18.71 -42.72
CA GLN A 680 20.39 -18.60 -41.32
C GLN A 680 19.31 -18.00 -40.39
N ILE A 681 18.56 -17.02 -40.87
CA ILE A 681 17.46 -16.36 -40.14
C ILE A 681 16.26 -16.30 -41.08
N GLY A 682 15.08 -16.73 -40.62
CA GLY A 682 13.93 -16.92 -41.51
C GLY A 682 14.11 -18.10 -42.46
N GLY A 683 13.54 -18.03 -43.67
CA GLY A 683 13.64 -19.10 -44.66
C GLY A 683 12.60 -20.21 -44.50
N ASN A 684 12.54 -21.09 -45.49
CA ASN A 684 11.62 -22.23 -45.50
C ASN A 684 12.27 -23.45 -44.85
N MET A 685 11.47 -24.24 -44.15
CA MET A 685 11.86 -25.58 -43.74
C MET A 685 12.00 -26.45 -44.99
N VAL A 686 13.20 -26.99 -45.23
CA VAL A 686 13.51 -27.84 -46.39
C VAL A 686 13.61 -29.32 -46.05
N GLY A 687 13.80 -29.68 -44.77
CA GLY A 687 13.87 -31.07 -44.33
C GLY A 687 13.90 -31.23 -42.81
N THR A 688 13.77 -32.47 -42.33
CA THR A 688 13.92 -32.83 -40.91
C THR A 688 14.75 -34.11 -40.77
N GLY A 689 15.38 -34.29 -39.63
CA GLY A 689 16.19 -35.48 -39.31
C GLY A 689 17.68 -35.32 -39.53
N THR A 690 18.42 -36.41 -39.33
CA THR A 690 19.89 -36.45 -39.35
C THR A 690 20.50 -36.33 -40.74
N THR A 691 19.69 -36.40 -41.80
CA THR A 691 20.15 -36.30 -43.19
C THR A 691 19.20 -35.44 -44.02
N PHE A 692 19.74 -34.61 -44.90
CA PHE A 692 18.97 -33.81 -45.86
C PHE A 692 19.59 -33.90 -47.26
N THR A 693 18.79 -34.30 -48.25
CA THR A 693 19.19 -34.31 -49.66
C THR A 693 18.72 -33.04 -50.34
N THR A 694 19.66 -32.27 -50.90
CA THR A 694 19.36 -31.00 -51.57
C THR A 694 18.66 -31.23 -52.92
N PRO A 695 17.95 -30.23 -53.46
CA PRO A 695 17.68 -30.16 -54.91
C PRO A 695 18.99 -30.17 -55.72
N ALA A 696 18.90 -30.41 -57.03
CA ALA A 696 20.06 -30.37 -57.91
C ALA A 696 20.72 -28.98 -57.89
N LEU A 697 22.03 -28.92 -57.60
CA LEU A 697 22.75 -27.68 -57.36
C LEU A 697 23.52 -27.21 -58.59
N THR A 698 23.38 -25.93 -58.95
CA THR A 698 24.17 -25.30 -60.02
C THR A 698 25.34 -24.46 -59.49
N ALA A 699 25.35 -24.18 -58.18
CA ALA A 699 26.40 -23.46 -57.47
C ALA A 699 26.42 -23.88 -55.98
N THR A 700 27.56 -23.67 -55.32
CA THR A 700 27.71 -23.92 -53.88
C THR A 700 26.64 -23.17 -53.09
N THR A 701 25.92 -23.90 -52.25
CA THR A 701 24.76 -23.40 -51.50
C THR A 701 24.89 -23.77 -50.03
N TYR A 702 24.47 -22.87 -49.13
CA TYR A 702 24.44 -23.14 -47.69
C TYR A 702 23.04 -23.52 -47.25
N TYR A 703 22.96 -24.59 -46.47
CA TYR A 703 21.78 -24.99 -45.73
C TYR A 703 22.06 -24.93 -44.23
N TYR A 704 21.02 -24.82 -43.43
CA TYR A 704 21.14 -24.48 -42.02
C TYR A 704 20.34 -25.46 -41.19
N VAL A 705 20.94 -26.03 -40.15
CA VAL A 705 20.26 -27.00 -39.28
C VAL A 705 20.20 -26.48 -37.85
N ASP A 706 19.02 -26.51 -37.22
CA ASP A 706 18.88 -26.29 -35.77
C ASP A 706 18.54 -27.58 -35.03
N ASN A 707 18.68 -27.50 -33.70
CA ASN A 707 18.35 -28.56 -32.75
C ASN A 707 17.28 -28.05 -31.80
N ALA A 708 16.11 -28.70 -31.79
CA ALA A 708 14.99 -28.32 -30.94
C ALA A 708 14.69 -29.39 -29.88
N THR A 709 14.49 -28.98 -28.62
CA THR A 709 13.97 -29.85 -27.55
C THR A 709 12.58 -29.40 -27.13
N PRO A 710 11.70 -30.33 -26.71
CA PRO A 710 10.35 -29.99 -26.27
C PRO A 710 10.34 -28.88 -25.21
N GLY A 711 9.53 -27.85 -25.42
CA GLY A 711 9.32 -26.79 -24.44
C GLY A 711 8.65 -27.32 -23.16
N PRO A 712 8.87 -26.67 -22.00
CA PRO A 712 8.22 -27.05 -20.75
C PRO A 712 6.69 -27.13 -20.87
N THR A 713 6.09 -28.11 -20.19
CA THR A 713 4.65 -28.23 -20.00
C THR A 713 4.25 -27.90 -18.56
N GLY A 714 3.07 -27.30 -18.38
CA GLY A 714 2.48 -27.04 -17.07
C GLY A 714 0.97 -26.88 -17.17
N ASN A 715 0.28 -26.98 -16.03
CA ASN A 715 -1.17 -26.90 -15.99
C ASN A 715 -1.66 -25.56 -15.40
N VAL A 716 -2.79 -25.04 -15.91
CA VAL A 716 -3.44 -23.82 -15.40
C VAL A 716 -4.95 -23.96 -15.30
N GLY A 717 -5.54 -23.28 -14.31
CA GLY A 717 -6.96 -23.37 -13.99
C GLY A 717 -7.26 -24.43 -12.93
N PRO A 718 -8.52 -24.54 -12.49
CA PRO A 718 -8.95 -25.60 -11.57
C PRO A 718 -8.68 -26.98 -12.14
N ILE A 719 -8.43 -27.97 -11.28
CA ILE A 719 -8.18 -29.36 -11.69
C ILE A 719 -9.39 -29.95 -12.44
N ASP A 720 -10.59 -29.65 -11.97
CA ASP A 720 -11.86 -30.10 -12.53
C ASP A 720 -13.02 -29.19 -12.05
N ASN A 721 -14.26 -29.67 -12.18
CA ASN A 721 -15.47 -28.94 -11.82
C ASN A 721 -15.81 -28.93 -10.31
N THR A 722 -14.97 -29.47 -9.43
CA THR A 722 -15.27 -29.61 -7.98
C THR A 722 -15.09 -28.33 -7.16
N ILE A 723 -14.65 -27.23 -7.78
CA ILE A 723 -14.39 -25.97 -7.08
C ILE A 723 -15.60 -25.32 -6.42
N GLY A 724 -16.83 -25.67 -6.83
CA GLY A 724 -18.05 -25.16 -6.23
C GLY A 724 -19.29 -25.64 -6.96
N GLY A 725 -20.45 -25.05 -6.63
CA GLY A 725 -21.70 -25.33 -7.34
C GLY A 725 -21.65 -24.90 -8.81
N GLY A 726 -22.41 -25.59 -9.66
CA GLY A 726 -22.43 -25.37 -11.10
C GLY A 726 -23.46 -26.25 -11.80
N ASN A 727 -23.62 -26.08 -13.11
CA ASN A 727 -24.54 -26.87 -13.94
C ASN A 727 -24.04 -26.92 -15.40
N ASN A 728 -24.59 -27.83 -16.20
CA ASN A 728 -24.36 -27.82 -17.64
C ASN A 728 -24.94 -26.57 -18.29
N HIS A 729 -24.14 -25.98 -19.17
CA HIS A 729 -24.53 -24.79 -19.90
C HIS A 729 -25.11 -25.17 -21.27
N SER A 730 -26.43 -25.22 -21.33
CA SER A 730 -27.21 -25.59 -22.53
C SER A 730 -27.88 -24.39 -23.21
N ASN A 731 -27.76 -23.19 -22.65
CA ASN A 731 -28.40 -21.99 -23.20
C ASN A 731 -27.61 -21.42 -24.38
N GLY A 732 -28.29 -20.78 -25.34
CA GLY A 732 -27.68 -20.29 -26.58
C GLY A 732 -26.70 -19.10 -26.46
N SER A 733 -26.29 -18.69 -25.25
CA SER A 733 -25.37 -17.54 -25.10
C SER A 733 -23.92 -17.94 -25.30
N SER A 734 -23.12 -17.06 -25.90
CA SER A 734 -21.67 -17.25 -25.99
C SER A 734 -21.04 -16.96 -24.63
N GLN A 735 -20.21 -17.89 -24.15
CA GLN A 735 -19.49 -17.72 -22.87
C GLN A 735 -18.05 -18.19 -23.03
N PHE A 736 -17.15 -17.56 -22.30
CA PHE A 736 -15.71 -17.75 -22.45
C PHE A 736 -14.94 -17.41 -21.16
N LEU A 737 -13.74 -17.98 -21.07
CA LEU A 737 -12.71 -17.58 -20.13
C LEU A 737 -11.89 -16.43 -20.75
N ILE A 738 -11.50 -15.47 -19.92
CA ILE A 738 -10.61 -14.35 -20.28
C ILE A 738 -9.24 -14.67 -19.72
N PHE A 739 -8.19 -14.50 -20.53
CA PHE A 739 -6.84 -14.86 -20.13
C PHE A 739 -5.76 -14.01 -20.83
N ASP A 740 -4.60 -13.96 -20.20
CA ASP A 740 -3.38 -13.32 -20.70
C ASP A 740 -2.34 -14.39 -21.05
N VAL A 741 -1.64 -14.18 -22.16
CA VAL A 741 -0.53 -15.00 -22.64
C VAL A 741 0.74 -14.16 -22.48
N LEU A 742 1.56 -14.52 -21.51
CA LEU A 742 2.78 -13.81 -21.14
C LEU A 742 3.96 -14.24 -22.04
N LYS A 743 3.99 -15.52 -22.44
CA LYS A 743 4.96 -16.09 -23.39
C LYS A 743 4.22 -16.91 -24.46
N PRO A 744 4.72 -16.98 -25.71
CA PRO A 744 4.11 -17.83 -26.73
C PRO A 744 4.08 -19.30 -26.28
N CYS A 745 2.92 -19.94 -26.42
CA CYS A 745 2.67 -21.28 -25.92
C CYS A 745 1.57 -21.98 -26.74
N THR A 746 1.29 -23.24 -26.43
CA THR A 746 0.18 -24.01 -27.00
C THR A 746 -0.65 -24.60 -25.88
N ILE A 747 -1.97 -24.43 -25.91
CA ILE A 747 -2.87 -25.21 -25.07
C ILE A 747 -2.99 -26.59 -25.71
N VAL A 748 -2.32 -27.58 -25.14
CA VAL A 748 -2.26 -28.95 -25.67
C VAL A 748 -3.56 -29.68 -25.38
N SER A 749 -4.01 -29.62 -24.13
CA SER A 749 -5.22 -30.31 -23.67
C SER A 749 -5.90 -29.55 -22.54
N ALA A 750 -7.15 -29.91 -22.23
CA ALA A 750 -7.87 -29.40 -21.07
C ALA A 750 -8.88 -30.45 -20.60
N TRP A 751 -9.22 -30.44 -19.32
CA TRP A 751 -10.30 -31.26 -18.78
C TRP A 751 -11.67 -30.60 -19.05
N ALA A 752 -12.67 -31.40 -19.39
CA ALA A 752 -14.05 -30.95 -19.56
C ALA A 752 -15.03 -32.02 -19.06
N LEU A 753 -16.23 -31.58 -18.65
CA LEU A 753 -17.37 -32.46 -18.34
C LEU A 753 -18.49 -32.17 -19.32
N ALA A 754 -18.76 -33.12 -20.19
CA ALA A 754 -19.78 -33.00 -21.23
C ALA A 754 -21.02 -33.84 -20.94
N GLN A 755 -22.16 -33.39 -21.47
CA GLN A 755 -23.37 -34.18 -21.59
C GLN A 755 -23.63 -34.50 -23.05
N GLY A 756 -23.43 -35.77 -23.40
CA GLY A 756 -23.54 -36.33 -24.73
C GLY A 756 -22.29 -36.11 -25.59
N THR A 757 -21.81 -37.20 -26.20
CA THR A 757 -20.71 -37.19 -27.19
C THR A 757 -21.12 -36.36 -28.40
N SER A 758 -20.37 -35.30 -28.69
CA SER A 758 -20.54 -34.51 -29.93
C SER A 758 -19.37 -33.54 -30.13
N VAL A 759 -19.23 -33.02 -31.34
CA VAL A 759 -18.23 -32.00 -31.67
C VAL A 759 -18.65 -30.66 -31.08
N ARG A 760 -17.78 -30.05 -30.26
CA ARG A 760 -17.92 -28.71 -29.71
C ARG A 760 -16.93 -27.78 -30.39
N THR A 761 -17.41 -26.64 -30.88
CA THR A 761 -16.54 -25.64 -31.51
C THR A 761 -16.12 -24.61 -30.47
N PHE A 762 -14.85 -24.63 -30.10
CA PHE A 762 -14.26 -23.55 -29.32
C PHE A 762 -13.77 -22.45 -30.24
N THR A 763 -13.98 -21.20 -29.84
CA THR A 763 -13.53 -20.03 -30.58
C THR A 763 -12.51 -19.28 -29.72
N LEU A 764 -11.40 -18.93 -30.35
CA LEU A 764 -10.40 -18.03 -29.80
C LEU A 764 -10.68 -16.62 -30.33
N TRP A 765 -10.85 -15.66 -29.45
CA TRP A 765 -10.98 -14.24 -29.79
C TRP A 765 -9.83 -13.42 -29.23
N ASP A 766 -9.54 -12.31 -29.90
CA ASP A 766 -8.66 -11.26 -29.38
C ASP A 766 -9.34 -10.46 -28.25
N ASN A 767 -8.63 -9.47 -27.71
CA ASN A 767 -9.11 -8.62 -26.63
C ASN A 767 -10.25 -7.67 -27.01
N GLN A 768 -10.47 -7.44 -28.30
CA GLN A 768 -11.56 -6.63 -28.85
C GLN A 768 -12.80 -7.49 -29.15
N GLY A 769 -12.67 -8.81 -29.10
CA GLY A 769 -13.74 -9.76 -29.40
C GLY A 769 -13.82 -10.16 -30.87
N ASN A 770 -12.79 -9.88 -31.67
CA ASN A 770 -12.69 -10.41 -33.04
C ASN A 770 -12.27 -11.87 -33.01
N VAL A 771 -12.84 -12.69 -33.88
CA VAL A 771 -12.48 -14.11 -33.99
C VAL A 771 -11.09 -14.23 -34.60
N ILE A 772 -10.19 -14.91 -33.89
CA ILE A 772 -8.87 -15.29 -34.40
C ILE A 772 -9.01 -16.63 -35.15
N GLN A 773 -9.56 -17.65 -34.47
CA GLN A 773 -9.69 -18.99 -35.03
C GLN A 773 -10.76 -19.80 -34.28
N THR A 774 -11.33 -20.80 -34.95
CA THR A 774 -12.25 -21.79 -34.38
C THR A 774 -11.64 -23.19 -34.41
N TYR A 775 -11.94 -23.98 -33.38
CA TYR A 775 -11.39 -25.31 -33.12
C TYR A 775 -12.53 -26.29 -32.85
N PRO A 776 -12.95 -27.10 -33.84
CA PRO A 776 -13.90 -28.18 -33.62
C PRO A 776 -13.23 -29.34 -32.87
N VAL A 777 -13.72 -29.65 -31.68
CA VAL A 777 -13.16 -30.69 -30.80
C VAL A 777 -14.22 -31.75 -30.53
N ASN A 778 -13.90 -33.01 -30.79
CA ASN A 778 -14.79 -34.12 -30.44
C ASN A 778 -14.67 -34.41 -28.94
N ILE A 779 -15.75 -34.20 -28.18
CA ILE A 779 -15.77 -34.40 -26.73
C ILE A 779 -16.68 -35.59 -26.40
N PRO A 780 -16.15 -36.66 -25.78
CA PRO A 780 -16.96 -37.79 -25.28
C PRO A 780 -17.93 -37.38 -24.18
N ASP A 781 -19.01 -38.15 -23.99
CA ASP A 781 -19.90 -38.00 -22.84
C ASP A 781 -19.17 -38.27 -21.51
N GLY A 782 -19.45 -37.45 -20.50
CA GLY A 782 -18.85 -37.55 -19.17
C GLY A 782 -17.59 -36.69 -18.96
N PRO A 783 -16.90 -36.87 -17.82
CA PRO A 783 -15.67 -36.15 -17.48
C PRO A 783 -14.45 -36.72 -18.20
N GLY A 784 -13.57 -35.85 -18.71
CA GLY A 784 -12.29 -36.30 -19.27
C GLY A 784 -11.42 -35.18 -19.85
N THR A 785 -10.15 -35.52 -20.11
CA THR A 785 -9.20 -34.64 -20.80
C THR A 785 -9.42 -34.69 -22.31
N VAL A 786 -9.55 -33.53 -22.94
CA VAL A 786 -9.71 -33.35 -24.38
C VAL A 786 -8.50 -32.65 -24.98
N THR A 787 -8.05 -33.10 -26.14
CA THR A 787 -6.94 -32.49 -26.88
C THR A 787 -7.43 -31.26 -27.64
N LEU A 788 -6.70 -30.15 -27.52
CA LEU A 788 -7.06 -28.85 -28.11
C LEU A 788 -6.03 -28.38 -29.15
N ASN A 789 -4.72 -28.45 -28.83
CA ASN A 789 -3.61 -27.97 -29.67
C ASN A 789 -3.81 -26.55 -30.22
N ILE A 790 -4.16 -25.60 -29.35
CA ILE A 790 -4.41 -24.19 -29.71
C ILE A 790 -3.10 -23.40 -29.54
N PRO A 791 -2.43 -22.97 -30.62
CA PRO A 791 -1.24 -22.13 -30.52
C PRO A 791 -1.63 -20.70 -30.11
N LEU A 792 -0.81 -20.09 -29.27
CA LEU A 792 -1.02 -18.77 -28.70
C LEU A 792 0.26 -17.92 -28.81
N THR A 793 0.08 -16.69 -29.25
CA THR A 793 1.09 -15.63 -29.19
C THR A 793 0.92 -14.79 -27.93
N SER A 794 1.98 -14.13 -27.48
CA SER A 794 1.89 -13.20 -26.35
C SER A 794 0.87 -12.09 -26.59
N GLY A 795 0.09 -11.77 -25.56
CA GLY A 795 -0.96 -10.75 -25.58
C GLY A 795 -1.88 -10.86 -24.36
N THR A 796 -2.68 -9.83 -24.10
CA THR A 796 -3.55 -9.75 -22.92
C THR A 796 -5.01 -9.70 -23.32
N GLY A 797 -5.90 -10.27 -22.51
CA GLY A 797 -7.35 -10.21 -22.67
C GLY A 797 -7.91 -11.14 -23.76
N TYR A 798 -7.16 -12.18 -24.15
CA TYR A 798 -7.68 -13.21 -25.04
C TYR A 798 -8.90 -13.90 -24.44
N ARG A 799 -9.76 -14.43 -25.30
CA ARG A 799 -11.00 -15.09 -24.88
C ARG A 799 -11.08 -16.47 -25.52
N LEU A 800 -11.34 -17.50 -24.72
CA LEU A 800 -11.52 -18.87 -25.20
C LEU A 800 -12.81 -19.44 -24.64
N GLY A 801 -13.69 -19.89 -25.52
CA GLY A 801 -14.99 -20.41 -25.12
C GLY A 801 -15.82 -20.85 -26.31
N GLY A 802 -17.12 -20.94 -26.10
CA GLY A 802 -18.06 -21.47 -27.09
C GLY A 802 -19.13 -20.46 -27.46
N THR A 803 -19.66 -20.58 -28.68
CA THR A 803 -20.84 -19.84 -29.14
C THR A 803 -22.05 -20.77 -29.10
N GLY A 804 -23.02 -20.49 -28.21
CA GLY A 804 -24.23 -21.30 -28.06
C GLY A 804 -24.20 -22.27 -26.87
N GLY A 805 -25.22 -23.12 -26.78
CA GLY A 805 -25.38 -24.11 -25.71
C GLY A 805 -24.38 -25.24 -25.86
N MET A 806 -23.20 -25.07 -25.25
CA MET A 806 -22.09 -26.01 -25.38
C MET A 806 -22.37 -27.36 -24.71
N ASN A 807 -23.39 -27.49 -23.86
CA ASN A 807 -23.67 -28.70 -23.08
C ASN A 807 -22.42 -29.22 -22.33
N LEU A 808 -21.62 -28.27 -21.85
CA LEU A 808 -20.44 -28.50 -21.01
C LEU A 808 -20.71 -27.89 -19.63
N TYR A 809 -20.12 -28.50 -18.60
CA TYR A 809 -20.27 -28.03 -17.24
C TYR A 809 -19.57 -26.69 -17.00
N ARG A 810 -20.24 -25.79 -16.29
CA ARG A 810 -19.68 -24.54 -15.76
C ARG A 810 -19.91 -24.45 -14.26
N ASN A 811 -18.94 -23.92 -13.53
CA ASN A 811 -19.14 -23.51 -12.13
C ASN A 811 -19.76 -22.11 -12.08
N SER A 812 -20.55 -21.86 -11.03
CA SER A 812 -21.18 -20.57 -10.70
C SER A 812 -20.83 -20.10 -9.28
N SER A 813 -19.88 -20.77 -8.63
CA SER A 813 -19.30 -20.40 -7.34
C SER A 813 -17.94 -21.09 -7.17
N GLY A 814 -17.15 -20.65 -6.19
CA GLY A 814 -15.89 -21.31 -5.79
C GLY A 814 -14.68 -20.99 -6.65
N THR A 815 -14.79 -20.00 -7.53
CA THR A 815 -13.70 -19.49 -8.34
C THR A 815 -12.78 -18.55 -7.55
N ASN A 816 -11.50 -18.57 -7.90
CA ASN A 816 -10.49 -17.66 -7.33
C ASN A 816 -9.55 -17.17 -8.43
N TYR A 817 -10.03 -16.27 -9.29
CA TYR A 817 -9.21 -15.65 -10.32
C TYR A 817 -8.17 -14.68 -9.73
N PRO A 818 -6.97 -14.55 -10.32
CA PRO A 818 -6.50 -15.25 -11.51
C PRO A 818 -5.93 -16.65 -11.22
N TYR A 819 -6.10 -17.58 -12.16
CA TYR A 819 -5.36 -18.85 -12.17
C TYR A 819 -4.13 -18.71 -13.07
N THR A 820 -2.94 -18.92 -12.51
CA THR A 820 -1.69 -18.60 -13.22
C THR A 820 -0.80 -19.83 -13.39
N LEU A 821 -0.28 -20.02 -14.61
CA LEU A 821 0.93 -20.79 -14.86
C LEU A 821 2.09 -19.80 -14.96
N ASN A 822 2.97 -19.83 -13.95
CA ASN A 822 3.99 -18.83 -13.67
C ASN A 822 4.77 -18.37 -14.91
N GLY A 823 4.47 -17.15 -15.36
CA GLY A 823 5.17 -16.48 -16.46
C GLY A 823 4.78 -16.95 -17.86
N VAL A 824 3.74 -17.78 -18.01
CA VAL A 824 3.29 -18.31 -19.31
C VAL A 824 1.87 -17.88 -19.65
N VAL A 825 0.89 -18.26 -18.84
CA VAL A 825 -0.54 -17.95 -19.05
C VAL A 825 -1.22 -17.61 -17.72
N SER A 826 -2.16 -16.67 -17.75
CA SER A 826 -2.99 -16.29 -16.61
C SER A 826 -4.45 -16.24 -17.03
N ILE A 827 -5.31 -17.11 -16.49
CA ILE A 827 -6.76 -17.03 -16.67
C ILE A 827 -7.28 -15.99 -15.67
N THR A 828 -7.73 -14.85 -16.15
CA THR A 828 -8.01 -13.65 -15.35
C THR A 828 -9.49 -13.44 -15.03
N GLY A 829 -10.39 -14.15 -15.73
CA GLY A 829 -11.81 -14.06 -15.44
C GLY A 829 -12.69 -14.84 -16.41
N SER A 830 -13.97 -14.49 -16.43
CA SER A 830 -14.96 -15.06 -17.35
C SER A 830 -15.93 -14.00 -17.87
N SER A 831 -16.63 -14.33 -18.95
CA SER A 831 -17.68 -13.49 -19.55
C SER A 831 -18.90 -13.22 -18.67
N ALA A 832 -19.10 -13.99 -17.59
CA ALA A 832 -20.27 -13.87 -16.70
C ALA A 832 -19.92 -13.37 -15.29
N GLY A 833 -18.71 -12.84 -15.08
CA GLY A 833 -18.25 -12.31 -13.81
C GLY A 833 -17.39 -13.29 -13.00
N ALA A 834 -16.88 -12.81 -11.86
CA ALA A 834 -15.84 -13.49 -11.10
C ALA A 834 -16.26 -14.85 -10.53
N SER A 835 -17.54 -15.09 -10.27
CA SER A 835 -18.07 -16.34 -9.69
C SER A 835 -18.16 -17.52 -10.67
N TYR A 836 -18.00 -17.28 -11.97
CA TYR A 836 -18.22 -18.30 -13.00
C TYR A 836 -16.92 -18.78 -13.62
N TYR A 837 -16.84 -20.09 -13.91
CA TYR A 837 -15.76 -20.71 -14.66
C TYR A 837 -16.32 -21.61 -15.76
N TYR A 838 -15.89 -21.41 -17.01
CA TYR A 838 -16.53 -22.01 -18.18
C TYR A 838 -15.67 -23.10 -18.84
N TYR A 839 -16.26 -24.29 -18.95
CA TYR A 839 -15.97 -25.40 -19.87
C TYR A 839 -14.64 -26.14 -19.73
N LEU A 840 -13.53 -25.42 -19.79
CA LEU A 840 -12.20 -25.99 -19.96
C LEU A 840 -11.40 -25.76 -18.67
N TYR A 841 -11.14 -26.85 -17.95
CA TYR A 841 -10.42 -26.90 -16.69
C TYR A 841 -9.01 -27.47 -16.93
N ASN A 842 -8.09 -27.26 -16.00
CA ASN A 842 -6.76 -27.87 -15.98
C ASN A 842 -6.07 -27.88 -17.36
N TRP A 843 -5.91 -26.70 -17.95
CA TRP A 843 -5.31 -26.55 -19.27
C TRP A 843 -3.85 -26.99 -19.18
N GLU A 844 -3.49 -28.02 -19.93
CA GLU A 844 -2.10 -28.38 -20.18
C GLU A 844 -1.55 -27.42 -21.24
N VAL A 845 -0.62 -26.58 -20.83
CA VAL A 845 0.02 -25.57 -21.66
C VAL A 845 1.47 -25.97 -21.87
N LYS A 846 1.89 -26.00 -23.14
CA LYS A 846 3.28 -26.23 -23.56
C LYS A 846 3.90 -24.92 -24.04
N GLU A 847 5.00 -24.48 -23.46
CA GLU A 847 5.80 -23.38 -23.99
C GLU A 847 6.37 -23.74 -25.38
N ALA A 848 6.75 -22.74 -26.19
CA ALA A 848 7.44 -23.01 -27.46
C ALA A 848 8.68 -23.90 -27.25
N ASP A 849 8.98 -24.77 -28.22
CA ASP A 849 10.15 -25.63 -28.16
C ASP A 849 11.42 -24.78 -28.02
N CYS A 850 12.35 -25.24 -27.19
CA CYS A 850 13.65 -24.59 -27.08
C CYS A 850 14.44 -24.93 -28.35
N VAL A 851 14.90 -23.94 -29.12
CA VAL A 851 15.64 -24.13 -30.38
C VAL A 851 17.05 -23.55 -30.24
N SER A 852 18.06 -24.27 -30.71
CA SER A 852 19.44 -23.78 -30.77
C SER A 852 19.64 -22.72 -31.86
N GLU A 853 20.81 -22.06 -31.88
CA GLU A 853 21.26 -21.41 -33.11
C GLU A 853 21.43 -22.43 -34.24
N ARG A 854 21.30 -21.96 -35.48
CA ARG A 854 21.46 -22.79 -36.68
C ARG A 854 22.93 -22.93 -37.08
N THR A 855 23.33 -24.14 -37.42
CA THR A 855 24.65 -24.46 -37.95
C THR A 855 24.66 -24.38 -39.48
N PRO A 856 25.49 -23.50 -40.08
CA PRO A 856 25.66 -23.45 -41.53
C PRO A 856 26.36 -24.70 -42.03
N THR A 857 25.81 -25.30 -43.08
CA THR A 857 26.28 -26.54 -43.69
C THR A 857 26.44 -26.31 -45.19
N GLU A 858 27.66 -26.46 -45.68
CA GLU A 858 27.99 -26.20 -47.08
C GLU A 858 27.66 -27.41 -47.95
N ALA A 859 26.87 -27.18 -49.00
CA ALA A 859 26.72 -28.11 -50.11
C ALA A 859 27.61 -27.59 -51.26
N PHE A 860 28.82 -28.12 -51.34
CA PHE A 860 29.86 -27.61 -52.23
C PHE A 860 29.65 -28.13 -53.67
N VAL A 861 29.57 -27.23 -54.64
CA VAL A 861 29.52 -27.60 -56.06
C VAL A 861 30.89 -27.40 -56.67
N GLU A 862 31.57 -28.50 -56.95
CA GLU A 862 32.85 -28.46 -57.65
C GLU A 862 32.65 -28.47 -59.18
N PRO A 863 33.49 -27.74 -59.93
CA PRO A 863 33.54 -27.89 -61.38
C PRO A 863 34.11 -29.28 -61.70
N CYS A 864 33.22 -30.24 -61.90
CA CYS A 864 33.56 -31.53 -62.49
C CYS A 864 33.85 -31.35 -63.98
N ALA A 865 34.92 -30.63 -64.30
CA ALA A 865 35.55 -30.74 -65.59
C ALA A 865 36.03 -32.19 -65.68
N GLY A 866 35.39 -32.97 -66.57
CA GLY A 866 35.84 -34.31 -66.89
C GLY A 866 37.33 -34.22 -67.22
N ILE A 867 38.18 -34.84 -66.39
CA ILE A 867 39.57 -35.03 -66.74
C ILE A 867 39.54 -35.88 -68.01
N SER A 868 39.84 -35.25 -69.14
CA SER A 868 39.98 -35.92 -70.43
C SER A 868 41.05 -37.01 -70.29
N GLU A 869 40.69 -38.26 -70.58
CA GLU A 869 41.63 -39.34 -70.85
C GLU A 869 42.45 -38.98 -72.10
N ASN A 870 43.57 -38.28 -71.94
CA ASN A 870 44.47 -37.92 -73.02
C ASN A 870 45.74 -38.78 -72.96
N GLY A 871 45.81 -39.78 -73.87
CA GLY A 871 46.96 -40.66 -74.17
C GLY A 871 47.24 -41.70 -73.08
N VAL A 872 47.69 -42.93 -73.30
CA VAL A 872 48.26 -43.66 -74.44
C VAL A 872 47.63 -45.06 -74.46
N GLY A 873 46.94 -45.46 -75.53
CA GLY A 873 46.41 -46.83 -75.69
C GLY A 873 45.32 -47.23 -74.68
N LYS A 874 44.73 -48.43 -74.84
CA LYS A 874 43.78 -48.98 -73.85
C LYS A 874 44.55 -49.34 -72.59
N ILE A 875 44.40 -48.52 -71.55
CA ILE A 875 44.88 -48.82 -70.21
C ILE A 875 43.69 -49.31 -69.39
N LEU A 876 43.83 -50.47 -68.77
CA LEU A 876 42.84 -51.04 -67.86
C LEU A 876 43.45 -51.10 -66.48
N VAL A 877 42.80 -50.45 -65.52
CA VAL A 877 43.20 -50.52 -64.11
C VAL A 877 42.09 -51.18 -63.31
N TYR A 878 42.40 -52.30 -62.65
CA TYR A 878 41.40 -53.08 -61.92
C TYR A 878 42.03 -53.92 -60.78
N PRO A 879 41.26 -54.25 -59.73
CA PRO A 879 39.94 -53.69 -59.42
C PRO A 879 40.05 -52.19 -59.05
N ASN A 880 38.98 -51.43 -59.28
CA ASN A 880 38.84 -50.03 -58.86
C ASN A 880 37.37 -49.83 -58.43
N PRO A 881 37.05 -49.81 -57.12
CA PRO A 881 37.97 -49.68 -55.99
C PRO A 881 38.91 -50.87 -55.78
N ALA A 882 40.14 -50.59 -55.33
CA ALA A 882 41.18 -51.56 -55.04
C ALA A 882 41.34 -51.72 -53.51
N ASN A 883 41.74 -52.90 -53.05
CA ASN A 883 42.00 -53.14 -51.62
C ASN A 883 43.50 -53.35 -51.38
N GLU A 884 44.00 -54.54 -51.69
CA GLU A 884 45.40 -54.92 -51.41
C GLU A 884 46.28 -54.92 -52.66
N VAL A 885 45.70 -55.22 -53.83
CA VAL A 885 46.45 -55.36 -55.09
C VAL A 885 45.76 -54.60 -56.20
N LEU A 886 46.53 -53.81 -56.94
CA LEU A 886 46.12 -53.11 -58.15
C LEU A 886 46.76 -53.77 -59.37
N THR A 887 45.95 -54.14 -60.36
CA THR A 887 46.42 -54.64 -61.66
C THR A 887 46.27 -53.57 -62.73
N ILE A 888 47.32 -53.41 -63.54
CA ILE A 888 47.40 -52.42 -64.59
C ILE A 888 47.80 -53.13 -65.87
N GLU A 889 46.92 -53.08 -66.86
CA GLU A 889 47.18 -53.60 -68.20
C GLU A 889 47.27 -52.45 -69.18
N PHE A 890 48.29 -52.47 -70.03
CA PHE A 890 48.49 -51.48 -71.08
C PHE A 890 49.12 -52.12 -72.31
N ASP A 891 48.87 -51.57 -73.49
CA ASP A 891 49.38 -52.08 -74.77
C ASP A 891 50.37 -51.08 -75.38
N LEU A 892 51.59 -51.54 -75.66
CA LEU A 892 52.64 -50.73 -76.25
C LEU A 892 52.82 -51.03 -77.74
N THR A 893 52.87 -49.99 -78.57
CA THR A 893 53.04 -50.13 -80.02
C THR A 893 54.47 -50.48 -80.44
N HIS A 894 55.44 -50.27 -79.55
CA HIS A 894 56.87 -50.61 -79.65
C HIS A 894 57.44 -50.78 -78.23
N SER A 895 58.68 -51.29 -78.10
CA SER A 895 59.30 -51.35 -76.77
C SER A 895 59.63 -49.95 -76.28
N SER A 896 59.14 -49.59 -75.10
CA SER A 896 59.18 -48.23 -74.56
C SER A 896 59.63 -48.24 -73.11
N ASP A 897 60.24 -47.14 -72.68
CA ASP A 897 60.51 -46.93 -71.26
C ASP A 897 59.24 -46.42 -70.59
N VAL A 898 58.83 -47.14 -69.54
CA VAL A 898 57.59 -46.86 -68.81
C VAL A 898 57.91 -46.56 -67.36
N GLU A 899 57.39 -45.44 -66.87
CA GLU A 899 57.45 -45.00 -65.49
C GLU A 899 56.03 -44.99 -64.90
N MET A 900 55.86 -45.65 -63.76
CA MET A 900 54.57 -45.83 -63.09
C MET A 900 54.65 -45.35 -61.65
N LYS A 901 53.84 -44.36 -61.30
CA LYS A 901 53.77 -43.82 -59.94
C LYS A 901 52.36 -43.53 -59.50
N MET A 902 52.12 -43.63 -58.21
CA MET A 902 50.88 -43.22 -57.59
C MET A 902 51.12 -41.98 -56.73
N THR A 903 50.24 -41.00 -56.85
CA THR A 903 50.21 -39.82 -56.01
C THR A 903 48.91 -39.79 -55.21
N ASP A 904 48.91 -39.11 -54.07
CA ASP A 904 47.65 -38.68 -53.46
C ASP A 904 46.97 -37.60 -54.32
N ILE A 905 45.76 -37.18 -53.93
CA ILE A 905 45.01 -36.12 -54.61
C ILE A 905 45.71 -34.75 -54.61
N THR A 906 46.71 -34.56 -53.76
CA THR A 906 47.50 -33.31 -53.72
C THR A 906 48.70 -33.34 -54.67
N GLY A 907 48.93 -34.48 -55.36
CA GLY A 907 50.03 -34.68 -56.29
C GLY A 907 51.33 -35.15 -55.62
N LYS A 908 51.31 -35.44 -54.32
CA LYS A 908 52.46 -36.00 -53.61
C LYS A 908 52.60 -37.48 -53.93
N GLU A 909 53.78 -37.91 -54.34
CA GLU A 909 54.08 -39.32 -54.61
C GLU A 909 53.93 -40.15 -53.33
N VAL A 910 53.11 -41.20 -53.40
CA VAL A 910 52.83 -42.12 -52.30
C VAL A 910 53.33 -43.53 -52.59
N LEU A 911 53.49 -43.89 -53.86
CA LEU A 911 54.01 -45.20 -54.25
C LEU A 911 54.71 -45.11 -55.61
N ASN A 912 55.95 -45.62 -55.67
CA ASN A 912 56.66 -45.83 -56.92
C ASN A 912 56.57 -47.32 -57.27
N ILE A 913 55.95 -47.63 -58.41
CA ILE A 913 55.45 -48.98 -58.70
C ILE A 913 56.46 -49.76 -59.54
N SER A 914 56.98 -49.15 -60.62
CA SER A 914 58.10 -49.67 -61.40
C SER A 914 58.55 -48.67 -62.46
N SER A 915 59.85 -48.71 -62.80
CA SER A 915 60.44 -48.02 -63.94
C SER A 915 61.30 -49.01 -64.72
N GLY A 916 61.03 -49.21 -66.02
CA GLY A 916 61.80 -50.12 -66.84
C GLY A 916 61.37 -50.16 -68.30
N ASN A 917 62.12 -50.91 -69.11
CA ASN A 917 61.80 -51.11 -70.52
C ASN A 917 60.79 -52.25 -70.66
N PHE A 918 59.62 -51.95 -71.24
CA PHE A 918 58.57 -52.94 -71.49
C PHE A 918 58.53 -53.30 -72.98
N ALA A 919 58.28 -54.58 -73.27
CA ALA A 919 58.24 -55.06 -74.64
C ALA A 919 56.98 -54.59 -75.38
N LYS A 920 57.08 -54.46 -76.71
CA LYS A 920 55.92 -54.26 -77.60
C LYS A 920 54.80 -55.29 -77.32
N GLY A 921 53.56 -54.82 -77.27
CA GLY A 921 52.35 -55.62 -77.04
C GLY A 921 51.73 -55.39 -75.66
N LYS A 922 50.85 -56.32 -75.25
CA LYS A 922 50.16 -56.24 -73.96
C LYS A 922 51.11 -56.52 -72.80
N ASN A 923 51.16 -55.59 -71.87
CA ASN A 923 51.90 -55.68 -70.62
C ASN A 923 50.92 -55.66 -69.45
N ARG A 924 51.27 -56.36 -68.37
CA ARG A 924 50.48 -56.44 -67.14
C ARG A 924 51.39 -56.27 -65.94
N VAL A 925 51.04 -55.34 -65.06
CA VAL A 925 51.76 -55.03 -63.83
C VAL A 925 50.82 -55.18 -62.66
N GLN A 926 51.28 -55.84 -61.60
CA GLN A 926 50.55 -55.95 -60.35
C GLN A 926 51.33 -55.24 -59.24
N THR A 927 50.60 -54.46 -58.46
CA THR A 927 51.17 -53.58 -57.43
C THR A 927 50.49 -53.88 -56.11
N ASP A 928 51.29 -54.10 -55.07
CA ASP A 928 50.81 -54.13 -53.69
C ASP A 928 50.55 -52.69 -53.22
N ILE A 929 49.30 -52.44 -52.82
CA ILE A 929 48.82 -51.15 -52.30
C ILE A 929 48.33 -51.27 -50.86
N SER A 930 48.54 -52.41 -50.20
CA SER A 930 48.12 -52.67 -48.82
C SER A 930 48.73 -51.72 -47.78
N GLY A 931 49.76 -50.96 -48.14
CA GLY A 931 50.35 -49.92 -47.30
C GLY A 931 49.65 -48.55 -47.38
N LEU A 932 48.74 -48.33 -48.32
CA LEU A 932 48.08 -47.04 -48.54
C LEU A 932 46.77 -46.95 -47.75
N ALA A 933 46.48 -45.78 -47.18
CA ALA A 933 45.24 -45.52 -46.46
C ALA A 933 44.03 -45.50 -47.41
N GLU A 934 42.83 -45.77 -46.89
CA GLU A 934 41.58 -45.60 -47.65
C GLU A 934 41.46 -44.18 -48.18
N GLY A 935 41.04 -44.04 -49.44
CA GLY A 935 40.93 -42.73 -50.08
C GLY A 935 41.12 -42.78 -51.59
N MET A 936 41.12 -41.58 -52.19
CA MET A 936 41.33 -41.40 -53.63
C MET A 936 42.81 -41.15 -53.92
N TYR A 937 43.30 -41.76 -54.99
CA TYR A 937 44.67 -41.63 -55.48
C TYR A 937 44.68 -41.41 -56.99
N ILE A 938 45.78 -40.85 -57.49
CA ILE A 938 46.03 -40.69 -58.92
C ILE A 938 47.18 -41.61 -59.31
N TYR A 939 46.86 -42.57 -60.16
CA TYR A 939 47.85 -43.37 -60.85
C TYR A 939 48.35 -42.62 -62.08
N ASN A 940 49.65 -42.41 -62.18
CA ASN A 940 50.31 -41.75 -63.30
C ASN A 940 51.16 -42.78 -64.06
N LEU A 941 50.89 -42.93 -65.35
CA LEU A 941 51.67 -43.73 -66.29
C LEU A 941 52.41 -42.78 -67.23
N ARG A 942 53.72 -42.94 -67.37
CA ARG A 942 54.51 -42.19 -68.34
C ARG A 942 55.18 -43.14 -69.32
N VAL A 943 54.87 -43.00 -70.61
CA VAL A 943 55.45 -43.82 -71.69
C VAL A 943 56.20 -42.89 -72.64
N ASP A 944 57.50 -43.10 -72.81
CA ASP A 944 58.39 -42.29 -73.67
C ASP A 944 58.20 -40.76 -73.47
N GLY A 945 57.98 -40.36 -72.22
CA GLY A 945 57.82 -38.95 -71.84
C GLY A 945 56.38 -38.42 -71.82
N VAL A 946 55.40 -39.16 -72.34
CA VAL A 946 53.98 -38.78 -72.36
C VAL A 946 53.27 -39.31 -71.12
N ASN A 947 52.57 -38.44 -70.38
CA ASN A 947 51.88 -38.79 -69.13
C ASN A 947 50.38 -39.09 -69.35
N SER A 948 49.89 -40.12 -68.69
CA SER A 948 48.49 -40.51 -68.51
C SER A 948 48.17 -40.55 -67.02
N ALA A 949 46.96 -40.15 -66.61
CA ALA A 949 46.54 -40.18 -65.22
C ALA A 949 45.17 -40.86 -65.04
N TYR A 950 45.05 -41.74 -64.04
CA TYR A 950 43.84 -42.51 -63.73
C TYR A 950 43.51 -42.40 -62.24
N ARG A 951 42.23 -42.19 -61.92
CA ARG A 951 41.76 -42.13 -60.53
C ARG A 951 41.57 -43.55 -59.99
N ILE A 952 42.16 -43.82 -58.83
CA ILE A 952 42.04 -45.09 -58.11
C ILE A 952 41.40 -44.82 -56.75
N ALA A 953 40.30 -45.49 -56.45
CA ALA A 953 39.73 -45.53 -55.12
C ALA A 953 40.32 -46.72 -54.36
N ILE A 954 40.84 -46.49 -53.15
CA ILE A 954 41.23 -47.57 -52.23
C ILE A 954 40.15 -47.70 -51.16
N SER A 955 39.54 -48.87 -51.05
CA SER A 955 38.53 -49.22 -50.04
C SER A 955 38.92 -50.54 -49.37
N ARG A 956 38.98 -50.57 -48.04
CA ARG A 956 39.25 -51.80 -47.30
C ARG A 956 38.00 -52.45 -46.76
#